data_AF-A0A0Q4R0N0-F1
#
_entry.id   AF-A0A0Q4R0N0-F1
#
_cell.length_a   1.000
_cell.length_b   1.000
_cell.length_c   1.000
_cell.angle_alpha   90.00
_cell.angle_beta   90.00
_cell.angle_gamma   90.00
#
_symmetry.space_group_name_H-M   'P 1'
#
loop_
_entity.id
_entity.type
_entity.pdbx_description
1 polymer ?
#
loop_
_entity_poly.entity_id
_entity_poly.type
_entity_poly.pdbx_seq_one_letter_code
_entity_poly.pdbx_strand_id
1 'polypeptide(L)'
;MTLASHDSVQLTSLRLAWGLVLVKYHEPEQLQLYVEEQGSPPLWSCKRTGKAPEEPDSGNRTFLELDCSVDETVEKWLQRLEAMLGIPSINEVIKASPQRYSSEWQDELEQIVYDDARWNGHLHENISMERFKSHVASLEEAMFHKRNQLLRDVPMLLADEYIQLARDFNETTLAFPRERTIHGLFSERAALYSEHIAVVSNAGSLTYGELERESSRLAASLRKRGAGKGQIVAITADRTPEMLIGLLAILKAGAAYLPIDLRAPEAHNRIILEDCKAQIAISRTPLQGLQTLNPYEASSYSDESDFEKSFNTSTDSELLAYIIYTSGTTGASKGVMIRHRNVVNYAAWFNAQYGREAPLRVLLAANLTFDASVESIFCTLLGGGSVVLIQTELLVHQRAFRQFIDKHQVQVIHLVPTLLNRLLSEGERLASVQIVISGGEALEQGLKDRLVHKGYRVFNHYGPTEATVVSVTTELKEGLPVTIGKPIGNTSIYIVNSHMQLCPIGVIGEICIAGEGLAMGYLQREELTKQRFVPNPFEQGAMLYRTGDFGKWLPEGLVEYAGRVDDQLKINGILVHPETIRKAVEAHQAIQAAIVLFSPEDEGGKLIVYYRLAQPGAATVSVTELRAFLLQRLPPSIIPKQFVELQEFPLNSNGKVDKKRLLAKQECV
;
A
#
# COMPACT_ATOMS: atom_id res chain seq x y z
N MET A 1 12.02 24.91 67.63
CA MET A 1 11.38 23.66 68.03
C MET A 1 10.40 23.26 66.93
N THR A 2 10.81 22.22 66.22
CA THR A 2 10.08 21.17 65.50
C THR A 2 8.54 21.08 65.55
N LEU A 3 8.01 20.54 64.42
CA LEU A 3 6.76 19.77 64.16
C LEU A 3 5.48 20.59 63.91
N ALA A 4 4.66 20.34 62.86
CA ALA A 4 4.57 19.19 61.96
C ALA A 4 3.98 19.59 60.59
N SER A 5 4.50 18.94 59.55
CA SER A 5 3.97 18.79 58.20
C SER A 5 2.66 17.99 58.19
N HIS A 6 1.63 18.45 57.48
CA HIS A 6 0.59 17.59 56.91
C HIS A 6 0.42 17.92 55.42
N ASP A 7 0.71 16.90 54.63
CA ASP A 7 0.80 16.76 53.19
C ASP A 7 -0.34 17.41 52.39
N SER A 8 0.04 18.26 51.43
CA SER A 8 -0.80 18.65 50.30
C SER A 8 -0.71 17.60 49.19
N VAL A 9 -1.85 16.99 48.87
CA VAL A 9 -2.06 15.95 47.86
C VAL A 9 -1.59 16.40 46.46
N GLN A 10 -0.69 15.64 45.82
CA GLN A 10 -0.39 15.77 44.38
C GLN A 10 -1.28 14.84 43.56
N LEU A 11 -2.11 15.42 42.68
CA LEU A 11 -2.89 14.73 41.65
C LEU A 11 -2.08 14.64 40.36
N THR A 12 -1.80 13.43 39.87
CA THR A 12 -1.39 13.21 38.47
C THR A 12 -2.59 12.63 37.73
N SER A 13 -3.21 13.40 36.82
CA SER A 13 -4.35 12.96 36.02
C SER A 13 -3.89 12.63 34.58
N LEU A 14 -4.04 11.38 34.15
CA LEU A 14 -3.91 10.98 32.75
C LEU A 14 -5.32 10.89 32.14
N ARG A 15 -5.67 11.74 31.18
CA ARG A 15 -6.99 11.74 30.52
C ARG A 15 -6.90 10.90 29.24
N LEU A 16 -7.68 9.83 29.15
CA LEU A 16 -7.84 9.02 27.93
C LEU A 16 -9.19 9.35 27.29
N ALA A 17 -9.26 9.25 25.96
CA ALA A 17 -10.41 9.62 25.12
C ALA A 17 -11.78 9.00 25.49
N TRP A 18 -11.85 8.06 26.43
CA TRP A 18 -13.09 7.45 26.94
C TRP A 18 -13.57 8.07 28.26
N GLY A 19 -13.05 9.23 28.65
CA GLY A 19 -13.32 9.86 29.94
C GLY A 19 -12.55 9.22 31.10
N LEU A 20 -11.61 8.31 30.84
CA LEU A 20 -10.85 7.61 31.87
C LEU A 20 -9.75 8.53 32.41
N VAL A 21 -9.80 8.83 33.70
CA VAL A 21 -8.77 9.56 34.44
C VAL A 21 -8.09 8.62 35.43
N LEU A 22 -6.83 8.29 35.15
CA LEU A 22 -5.97 7.56 36.09
C LEU A 22 -5.38 8.56 37.10
N VAL A 23 -5.72 8.41 38.38
CA VAL A 23 -5.14 9.19 39.49
C VAL A 23 -4.42 8.26 40.45
N LYS A 24 -3.10 8.44 40.60
CA LYS A 24 -2.32 7.75 41.63
C LYS A 24 -2.26 8.61 42.88
N TYR A 25 -2.79 8.13 44.00
CA TYR A 25 -2.57 8.75 45.31
C TYR A 25 -1.30 8.20 45.97
N HIS A 26 -0.65 9.02 46.79
CA HIS A 26 0.64 8.73 47.42
C HIS A 26 0.52 8.02 48.78
N GLU A 27 -0.57 7.30 49.04
CA GLU A 27 -0.57 6.28 50.11
C GLU A 27 -0.19 4.93 49.49
N PRO A 28 0.70 4.12 50.12
CA PRO A 28 1.20 2.86 49.55
C PRO A 28 0.13 1.78 49.24
N GLU A 29 -1.15 2.08 49.49
CA GLU A 29 -2.26 1.12 49.57
C GLU A 29 -3.56 1.62 48.89
N GLN A 30 -3.55 2.68 48.07
CA GLN A 30 -4.75 3.09 47.33
C GLN A 30 -4.49 3.49 45.87
N LEU A 31 -5.23 2.87 44.94
CA LEU A 31 -5.30 3.26 43.54
C LEU A 31 -6.77 3.44 43.15
N GLN A 32 -7.20 4.66 42.85
CA GLN A 32 -8.57 4.95 42.43
C GLN A 32 -8.62 5.34 40.94
N LEU A 33 -9.52 4.70 40.20
CA LEU A 33 -9.76 4.90 38.78
C LEU A 33 -11.03 5.73 38.60
N TYR A 34 -10.93 6.91 38.00
CA TYR A 34 -12.09 7.75 37.71
C TYR A 34 -12.47 7.58 36.23
N VAL A 35 -13.77 7.45 35.94
CA VAL A 35 -14.29 7.71 34.59
C VAL A 35 -15.27 8.86 34.70
N GLU A 36 -14.96 9.93 34.00
CA GLU A 36 -15.77 11.13 33.90
C GLU A 36 -16.67 11.00 32.66
N GLU A 37 -17.88 10.49 32.85
CA GLU A 37 -18.98 10.76 31.93
C GLU A 37 -19.60 12.10 32.37
N GLN A 38 -19.73 13.07 31.45
CA GLN A 38 -20.03 14.47 31.78
C GLN A 38 -21.10 14.62 32.89
N GLY A 39 -20.69 15.08 34.07
CA GLY A 39 -21.58 15.47 35.16
C GLY A 39 -21.98 14.38 36.17
N SER A 40 -21.41 13.16 36.13
CA SER A 40 -21.73 12.08 37.09
C SER A 40 -20.58 11.76 38.08
N PRO A 41 -20.88 11.32 39.32
CA PRO A 41 -19.87 10.86 40.28
C PRO A 41 -19.15 9.58 39.81
N PRO A 42 -17.93 9.28 40.33
CA PRO A 42 -17.03 8.26 39.76
C PRO A 42 -17.67 6.89 39.58
N LEU A 43 -17.40 6.27 38.42
CA LEU A 43 -17.89 4.93 38.07
C LEU A 43 -17.16 3.79 38.81
N TRP A 44 -15.89 3.96 39.23
CA TRP A 44 -15.11 2.91 39.88
C TRP A 44 -14.24 3.42 41.03
N SER A 45 -13.96 2.59 42.02
CA SER A 45 -12.93 2.85 43.04
C SER A 45 -12.34 1.53 43.52
N CYS A 46 -11.02 1.45 43.66
CA CYS A 46 -10.34 0.30 44.26
C CYS A 46 -9.58 0.77 45.51
N LYS A 47 -9.65 -0.01 46.58
CA LYS A 47 -8.98 0.27 47.85
C LYS A 47 -8.22 -0.98 48.25
N ARG A 48 -6.91 -0.90 48.56
CA ARG A 48 -6.16 -2.03 49.11
C ARG A 48 -6.48 -2.13 50.60
N THR A 49 -7.74 -2.36 50.91
CA THR A 49 -8.18 -2.74 52.25
C THR A 49 -8.84 -4.09 52.08
N GLY A 50 -8.47 -5.07 52.90
CA GLY A 50 -9.12 -6.39 52.92
C GLY A 50 -10.59 -6.36 53.40
N LYS A 51 -11.34 -5.33 53.01
CA LYS A 51 -12.76 -5.10 53.26
C LYS A 51 -13.36 -4.50 52.00
N ALA A 52 -14.53 -5.02 51.60
CA ALA A 52 -15.33 -4.53 50.49
C ALA A 52 -15.58 -3.01 50.60
N PRO A 53 -15.60 -2.27 49.48
CA PRO A 53 -15.95 -0.86 49.49
C PRO A 53 -17.40 -0.68 50.01
N GLU A 54 -17.63 0.32 50.87
CA GLU A 54 -18.98 0.71 51.26
C GLU A 54 -19.73 1.26 50.03
N GLU A 55 -20.92 0.73 49.75
CA GLU A 55 -21.76 1.11 48.60
C GLU A 55 -22.14 2.60 48.66
N PRO A 56 -21.91 3.40 47.60
CA PRO A 56 -22.60 4.65 47.39
C PRO A 56 -23.91 4.40 46.63
N ASP A 57 -24.94 5.14 47.04
CA ASP A 57 -26.35 4.98 46.66
C ASP A 57 -26.61 4.99 45.14
N SER A 58 -27.40 3.99 44.72
CA SER A 58 -28.14 3.76 43.47
C SER A 58 -27.73 4.45 42.15
N GLY A 59 -27.31 3.63 41.17
CA GLY A 59 -27.44 3.92 39.74
C GLY A 59 -26.46 3.15 38.84
N ASN A 60 -26.95 2.19 38.04
CA ASN A 60 -26.29 1.47 36.92
C ASN A 60 -24.75 1.49 36.88
N ARG A 61 -24.09 0.90 37.88
CA ARG A 61 -22.63 0.74 37.92
C ARG A 61 -22.27 -0.73 37.84
N THR A 62 -21.45 -1.09 36.87
CA THR A 62 -20.76 -2.39 36.83
C THR A 62 -19.47 -2.24 37.62
N PHE A 63 -19.36 -2.89 38.78
CA PHE A 63 -18.15 -2.88 39.61
C PHE A 63 -17.25 -4.06 39.25
N LEU A 64 -15.95 -3.78 39.06
CA LEU A 64 -14.92 -4.81 38.94
C LEU A 64 -14.27 -4.99 40.31
N GLU A 65 -14.56 -6.12 40.95
CA GLU A 65 -13.85 -6.55 42.16
C GLU A 65 -12.49 -7.12 41.73
N LEU A 66 -11.42 -6.36 41.99
CA LEU A 66 -10.05 -6.81 41.73
C LEU A 66 -9.39 -7.15 43.05
N ASP A 67 -9.13 -8.44 43.26
CA ASP A 67 -8.42 -8.93 44.43
C ASP A 67 -6.93 -8.55 44.34
N CYS A 68 -6.58 -7.45 45.01
CA CYS A 68 -5.21 -6.92 45.10
C CYS A 68 -4.38 -7.60 46.22
N SER A 69 -4.83 -8.77 46.71
CA SER A 69 -4.16 -9.55 47.76
C SER A 69 -2.89 -10.28 47.31
N VAL A 70 -2.56 -10.23 46.01
CA VAL A 70 -1.36 -10.86 45.46
C VAL A 70 -0.30 -9.77 45.24
N ASP A 71 0.94 -10.03 45.66
CA ASP A 71 2.14 -9.22 45.34
C ASP A 71 2.43 -9.22 43.82
N GLU A 72 1.55 -8.59 43.06
CA GLU A 72 1.67 -8.40 41.62
C GLU A 72 2.35 -7.05 41.36
N THR A 73 3.38 -7.02 40.51
CA THR A 73 4.05 -5.77 40.13
C THR A 73 3.07 -4.90 39.32
N VAL A 74 3.18 -3.58 39.45
CA VAL A 74 2.37 -2.61 38.69
C VAL A 74 2.37 -2.91 37.18
N GLU A 75 3.48 -3.41 36.65
CA GLU A 75 3.60 -3.83 35.25
C GLU A 75 2.72 -5.03 34.87
N LYS A 76 2.65 -6.06 35.71
CA LYS A 76 1.75 -7.21 35.46
C LYS A 76 0.29 -6.80 35.57
N TRP A 77 0.00 -5.88 36.48
CA TRP A 77 -1.34 -5.34 36.66
C TRP A 77 -1.79 -4.52 35.44
N LEU A 78 -0.92 -3.64 34.91
CA LEU A 78 -1.18 -2.89 33.67
C LEU A 78 -1.38 -3.82 32.46
N GLN A 79 -0.58 -4.88 32.35
CA GLN A 79 -0.73 -5.88 31.27
C GLN A 79 -2.08 -6.60 31.31
N ARG A 80 -2.62 -6.90 32.51
CA ARG A 80 -3.96 -7.48 32.65
C ARG A 80 -5.04 -6.49 32.25
N LEU A 81 -4.87 -5.22 32.59
CA LEU A 81 -5.80 -4.15 32.23
C LEU A 81 -5.78 -3.88 30.72
N GLU A 82 -4.61 -3.91 30.11
CA GLU A 82 -4.39 -3.88 28.65
C GLU A 82 -5.09 -5.04 27.94
N ALA A 83 -4.94 -6.26 28.47
CA ALA A 83 -5.61 -7.45 27.93
C ALA A 83 -7.14 -7.42 28.09
N MET A 84 -7.64 -6.88 29.20
CA MET A 84 -9.08 -6.78 29.47
C MET A 84 -9.77 -5.69 28.65
N LEU A 85 -9.11 -4.56 28.42
CA LEU A 85 -9.66 -3.43 27.65
C LEU A 85 -9.34 -3.51 26.16
N GLY A 86 -8.54 -4.49 25.72
CA GLY A 86 -8.11 -4.64 24.33
C GLY A 86 -7.22 -3.49 23.85
N ILE A 87 -6.47 -2.85 24.76
CA ILE A 87 -5.60 -1.70 24.45
C ILE A 87 -4.13 -2.15 24.40
N PRO A 88 -3.44 -2.07 23.24
CA PRO A 88 -2.08 -2.61 23.07
C PRO A 88 -0.96 -2.10 23.99
N SER A 89 -1.12 -1.00 24.72
CA SER A 89 -0.15 -0.55 25.74
C SER A 89 -0.64 0.72 26.46
N ILE A 90 -1.03 0.61 27.73
CA ILE A 90 -1.18 1.74 28.65
C ILE A 90 0.19 2.40 28.87
N ASN A 91 1.28 1.61 28.85
CA ASN A 91 2.64 2.11 29.03
C ASN A 91 3.13 3.07 27.93
N GLU A 92 2.70 2.91 26.68
CA GLU A 92 3.02 3.86 25.61
C GLU A 92 2.26 5.17 25.76
N VAL A 93 0.98 5.08 26.16
CA VAL A 93 0.17 6.26 26.44
C VAL A 93 0.69 7.02 27.67
N ILE A 94 1.16 6.31 28.71
CA ILE A 94 1.84 6.91 29.87
C ILE A 94 3.19 7.54 29.47
N LYS A 95 3.96 6.91 28.57
CA LYS A 95 5.22 7.48 28.07
C LYS A 95 5.02 8.73 27.20
N ALA A 96 3.91 8.78 26.46
CA ALA A 96 3.53 9.92 25.61
C ALA A 96 2.78 11.02 26.39
N SER A 97 2.31 10.75 27.61
CA SER A 97 1.61 11.71 28.46
C SER A 97 2.61 12.42 29.38
N PRO A 98 2.81 13.72 29.21
CA PRO A 98 3.57 14.45 30.20
C PRO A 98 2.67 14.71 31.44
N GLN A 99 3.27 14.67 32.64
CA GLN A 99 2.57 14.89 33.92
C GLN A 99 2.33 16.39 34.18
N ARG A 100 1.08 16.85 34.01
CA ARG A 100 0.71 18.24 34.31
C ARG A 100 0.96 18.56 35.80
N TYR A 101 1.70 19.63 36.06
CA TYR A 101 2.10 20.05 37.42
C TYR A 101 0.95 20.57 38.29
N SER A 102 1.19 20.46 39.61
CA SER A 102 0.52 21.19 40.68
C SER A 102 0.84 22.69 40.65
N SER A 103 -0.05 23.50 41.22
CA SER A 103 -0.09 24.97 41.19
C SER A 103 1.13 25.74 41.73
N GLU A 104 2.19 25.07 42.19
CA GLU A 104 3.34 25.72 42.84
C GLU A 104 4.43 26.20 41.86
N TRP A 105 4.38 25.78 40.59
CA TRP A 105 5.46 26.06 39.61
C TRP A 105 5.02 26.82 38.36
N GLN A 106 3.76 27.27 38.29
CA GLN A 106 3.29 28.15 37.20
C GLN A 106 4.00 29.52 37.20
N ASP A 107 4.66 29.89 38.30
CA ASP A 107 5.28 31.20 38.49
C ASP A 107 6.74 31.28 37.96
N GLU A 108 7.41 30.16 37.64
CA GLU A 108 8.83 30.16 37.19
C GLU A 108 9.04 29.90 35.68
N LEU A 109 8.03 29.40 34.95
CA LEU A 109 8.09 29.35 33.49
C LEU A 109 7.73 30.75 32.97
N GLU A 110 8.70 31.46 32.38
CA GLU A 110 8.37 32.62 31.55
C GLU A 110 7.30 32.18 30.55
N GLN A 111 6.11 32.78 30.62
CA GLN A 111 5.03 32.44 29.72
C GLN A 111 5.52 32.60 28.28
N ILE A 112 5.57 31.51 27.51
CA ILE A 112 5.78 31.60 26.07
C ILE A 112 4.63 32.44 25.50
N VAL A 113 4.96 33.65 25.06
CA VAL A 113 4.01 34.54 24.41
C VAL A 113 4.00 34.21 22.92
N TYR A 114 2.88 33.71 22.44
CA TYR A 114 2.65 33.50 21.02
C TYR A 114 2.12 34.79 20.37
N ASP A 115 2.80 35.28 19.34
CA ASP A 115 2.30 36.38 18.51
C ASP A 115 1.42 35.84 17.38
N ASP A 116 0.15 35.61 17.70
CA ASP A 116 -0.84 35.05 16.76
C ASP A 116 -1.01 35.92 15.50
N ALA A 117 -0.69 37.23 15.56
CA ALA A 117 -0.80 38.13 14.41
C ALA A 117 0.24 37.85 13.32
N ARG A 118 1.29 37.08 13.63
CA ARG A 118 2.30 36.61 12.66
C ARG A 118 1.97 35.24 12.10
N TRP A 119 0.94 34.56 12.61
CA TRP A 119 0.53 33.27 12.08
C TRP A 119 -0.16 33.45 10.72
N ASN A 120 0.49 33.00 9.66
CA ASN A 120 -0.10 33.02 8.33
C ASN A 120 -0.95 31.77 8.12
N GLY A 121 -2.24 31.85 8.46
CA GLY A 121 -3.19 30.76 8.29
C GLY A 121 -3.32 30.24 6.85
N HIS A 122 -3.06 31.06 5.84
CA HIS A 122 -3.08 30.65 4.43
C HIS A 122 -1.91 29.73 4.03
N LEU A 123 -0.81 29.72 4.78
CA LEU A 123 0.32 28.82 4.54
C LEU A 123 0.21 27.52 5.37
N HIS A 124 -0.67 27.50 6.37
CA HIS A 124 -0.76 26.43 7.39
C HIS A 124 -2.19 25.90 7.55
N GLU A 125 -2.92 25.73 6.45
CA GLU A 125 -4.33 25.29 6.47
C GLU A 125 -4.55 23.93 7.18
N ASN A 126 -3.50 23.09 7.25
CA ASN A 126 -3.57 21.72 7.78
C ASN A 126 -3.04 21.56 9.23
N ILE A 127 -2.49 22.63 9.82
CA ILE A 127 -1.99 22.62 11.20
C ILE A 127 -2.58 23.85 11.89
N SER A 128 -3.48 23.67 12.86
CA SER A 128 -3.98 24.82 13.61
C SER A 128 -2.89 25.37 14.54
N MET A 129 -2.89 26.69 14.74
CA MET A 129 -2.01 27.34 15.72
C MET A 129 -2.16 26.72 17.11
N GLU A 130 -3.38 26.35 17.50
CA GLU A 130 -3.67 25.67 18.77
C GLU A 130 -3.01 24.29 18.89
N ARG A 131 -2.97 23.52 17.80
CA ARG A 131 -2.27 22.23 17.78
C ARG A 131 -0.76 22.43 17.90
N PHE A 132 -0.21 23.42 17.19
CA PHE A 132 1.20 23.77 17.31
C PHE A 132 1.59 24.20 18.73
N LYS A 133 0.80 25.09 19.35
CA LYS A 133 0.97 25.49 20.77
C LYS A 133 0.97 24.26 21.69
N SER A 134 0.06 23.32 21.45
CA SER A 134 -0.05 22.10 22.25
C SER A 134 1.17 21.16 22.11
N HIS A 135 1.75 21.05 20.90
CA HIS A 135 3.00 20.30 20.71
C HIS A 135 4.18 20.95 21.43
N VAL A 136 4.29 22.28 21.39
CA VAL A 136 5.33 23.01 22.12
C VAL A 136 5.21 22.77 23.63
N ALA A 137 4.00 22.88 24.18
CA ALA A 137 3.75 22.59 25.59
C ALA A 137 4.14 21.15 25.97
N SER A 138 3.81 20.15 25.12
CA SER A 138 4.21 18.77 25.32
C SER A 138 5.73 18.59 25.36
N LEU A 139 6.46 19.28 24.47
CA LEU A 139 7.91 19.26 24.44
C LEU A 139 8.53 19.88 25.69
N GLU A 140 8.03 21.04 26.13
CA GLU A 140 8.49 21.71 27.36
C GLU A 140 8.39 20.78 28.57
N GLU A 141 7.22 20.16 28.70
CA GLU A 141 6.90 19.30 29.82
C GLU A 141 7.78 18.04 29.81
N ALA A 142 7.96 17.42 28.65
CA ALA A 142 8.85 16.28 28.49
C ALA A 142 10.32 16.62 28.79
N MET A 143 10.82 17.76 28.32
CA MET A 143 12.19 18.21 28.58
C MET A 143 12.43 18.52 30.06
N PHE A 144 11.41 19.03 30.75
CA PHE A 144 11.50 19.35 32.18
C PHE A 144 11.60 18.07 33.04
N HIS A 145 10.79 17.05 32.73
CA HIS A 145 10.74 15.79 33.49
C HIS A 145 11.98 14.90 33.31
N LYS A 146 12.66 14.97 32.15
CA LYS A 146 13.86 14.16 31.86
C LYS A 146 14.96 14.96 31.17
N ARG A 147 15.71 15.73 31.96
CA ARG A 147 16.80 16.61 31.47
C ARG A 147 17.95 15.91 30.73
N ASN A 148 18.15 14.60 30.92
CA ASN A 148 19.23 13.82 30.30
C ASN A 148 18.75 12.90 29.16
N GLN A 149 17.51 13.01 28.70
CA GLN A 149 17.03 12.21 27.57
C GLN A 149 17.61 12.72 26.24
N LEU A 150 17.71 11.84 25.25
CA LEU A 150 18.08 12.26 23.89
C LEU A 150 16.94 13.08 23.30
N LEU A 151 17.27 14.13 22.55
CA LEU A 151 16.26 15.00 21.91
C LEU A 151 15.28 14.22 21.02
N ARG A 152 15.77 13.16 20.35
CA ARG A 152 14.94 12.29 19.52
C ARG A 152 13.90 11.47 20.32
N ASP A 153 14.09 11.29 21.62
CA ASP A 153 13.20 10.49 22.47
C ASP A 153 12.14 11.36 23.17
N VAL A 154 12.16 12.69 22.95
CA VAL A 154 11.20 13.63 23.54
C VAL A 154 9.86 13.50 22.81
N PRO A 155 8.77 13.11 23.49
CA PRO A 155 7.45 13.00 22.88
C PRO A 155 6.89 14.38 22.50
N MET A 156 6.60 14.56 21.21
CA MET A 156 5.96 15.76 20.68
C MET A 156 4.44 15.62 20.58
N LEU A 157 3.96 14.40 20.31
CA LEU A 157 2.54 14.12 20.17
C LEU A 157 1.87 14.06 21.54
N LEU A 158 0.67 14.64 21.62
CA LEU A 158 -0.22 14.41 22.74
C LEU A 158 -0.73 12.96 22.73
N ALA A 159 -1.10 12.43 23.89
CA ALA A 159 -1.67 11.09 24.03
C ALA A 159 -2.88 10.83 23.12
N ASP A 160 -3.84 11.76 23.08
CA ASP A 160 -5.04 11.63 22.24
C ASP A 160 -4.70 11.65 20.74
N GLU A 161 -3.74 12.48 20.32
CA GLU A 161 -3.29 12.52 18.92
C GLU A 161 -2.52 11.25 18.55
N TYR A 162 -1.73 10.70 19.47
CA TYR A 162 -1.08 9.41 19.26
C TYR A 162 -2.10 8.29 19.05
N ILE A 163 -3.14 8.22 19.89
CA ILE A 163 -4.22 7.23 19.76
C ILE A 163 -4.93 7.40 18.43
N GLN A 164 -5.28 8.64 18.07
CA GLN A 164 -5.94 8.95 16.80
C GLN A 164 -5.11 8.47 15.59
N LEU A 165 -3.81 8.75 15.58
CA LEU A 165 -2.90 8.40 14.49
C LEU A 165 -2.54 6.91 14.44
N ALA A 166 -2.39 6.28 15.60
CA ALA A 166 -1.99 4.88 15.70
C ALA A 166 -3.18 3.93 15.51
N ARG A 167 -4.38 4.31 15.96
CA ARG A 167 -5.56 3.44 16.04
C ARG A 167 -6.76 3.99 15.29
N ASP A 168 -7.30 5.14 15.66
CA ASP A 168 -8.62 5.58 15.17
C ASP A 168 -8.65 5.74 13.64
N PHE A 169 -7.59 6.31 13.06
CA PHE A 169 -7.44 6.42 11.60
C PHE A 169 -7.18 5.07 10.91
N ASN A 170 -6.86 4.03 11.69
CA ASN A 170 -6.53 2.68 11.26
C ASN A 170 -7.58 1.64 11.68
N GLU A 171 -8.76 2.06 12.16
CA GLU A 171 -9.87 1.15 12.46
C GLU A 171 -10.51 0.61 11.17
N THR A 172 -9.85 -0.38 10.56
CA THR A 172 -10.22 -0.92 9.25
C THR A 172 -10.62 -2.39 9.26
N THR A 173 -10.91 -2.96 10.44
CA THR A 173 -11.24 -4.37 10.57
C THR A 173 -12.40 -4.76 9.64
N LEU A 174 -12.15 -5.76 8.80
CA LEU A 174 -13.10 -6.30 7.84
C LEU A 174 -13.09 -7.82 7.92
N ALA A 175 -14.25 -8.43 8.16
CA ALA A 175 -14.37 -9.89 8.11
C ALA A 175 -14.12 -10.40 6.68
N PHE A 176 -13.22 -11.38 6.54
CA PHE A 176 -12.91 -12.01 5.25
C PHE A 176 -12.55 -13.49 5.46
N PRO A 177 -12.69 -14.34 4.43
CA PRO A 177 -12.44 -15.78 4.54
C PRO A 177 -10.93 -16.10 4.54
N ARG A 178 -10.25 -15.73 5.63
CA ARG A 178 -8.79 -15.73 5.78
C ARG A 178 -8.10 -17.08 5.47
N GLU A 179 -8.74 -18.18 5.83
CA GLU A 179 -8.21 -19.54 5.64
C GLU A 179 -8.52 -20.12 4.25
N ARG A 180 -9.15 -19.35 3.36
CA ARG A 180 -9.49 -19.81 2.00
C ARG A 180 -8.42 -19.38 1.00
N THR A 181 -8.30 -20.16 -0.07
CA THR A 181 -7.45 -19.85 -1.21
C THR A 181 -8.26 -19.20 -2.33
N ILE A 182 -7.56 -18.49 -3.23
CA ILE A 182 -8.18 -17.88 -4.43
C ILE A 182 -8.91 -18.94 -5.25
N HIS A 183 -8.24 -20.06 -5.54
CA HIS A 183 -8.83 -21.14 -6.36
C HIS A 183 -9.98 -21.86 -5.65
N GLY A 184 -9.94 -21.97 -4.31
CA GLY A 184 -11.02 -22.55 -3.52
C GLY A 184 -12.30 -21.70 -3.57
N LEU A 185 -12.17 -20.39 -3.35
CA LEU A 185 -13.29 -19.46 -3.49
C LEU A 185 -13.81 -19.39 -4.93
N PHE A 186 -12.92 -19.46 -5.91
CA PHE A 186 -13.34 -19.54 -7.32
C PHE A 186 -14.17 -20.81 -7.60
N SER A 187 -13.72 -21.98 -7.14
CA SER A 187 -14.49 -23.23 -7.31
C SER A 187 -15.87 -23.17 -6.65
N GLU A 188 -15.99 -22.54 -5.47
CA GLU A 188 -17.28 -22.29 -4.84
C GLU A 188 -18.19 -21.42 -5.71
N ARG A 189 -17.66 -20.33 -6.27
CA ARG A 189 -18.40 -19.47 -7.20
C ARG A 189 -18.79 -20.21 -8.47
N ALA A 190 -17.90 -21.03 -9.02
CA ALA A 190 -18.18 -21.79 -10.23
C ALA A 190 -19.26 -22.85 -10.03
N ALA A 191 -19.32 -23.47 -8.85
CA ALA A 191 -20.40 -24.38 -8.50
C ALA A 191 -21.76 -23.65 -8.40
N LEU A 192 -21.79 -22.44 -7.85
CA LEU A 192 -23.02 -21.65 -7.68
C LEU A 192 -23.49 -21.00 -8.99
N TYR A 193 -22.56 -20.58 -9.84
CA TYR A 193 -22.81 -19.76 -11.02
C TYR A 193 -22.30 -20.40 -12.33
N SER A 194 -22.36 -21.74 -12.45
CA SER A 194 -21.79 -22.49 -13.58
C SER A 194 -22.07 -21.88 -14.95
N GLU A 195 -23.31 -21.47 -15.21
CA GLU A 195 -23.75 -20.93 -16.51
C GLU A 195 -23.53 -19.42 -16.68
N HIS A 196 -23.06 -18.72 -15.64
CA HIS A 196 -22.78 -17.28 -15.72
C HIS A 196 -21.46 -17.06 -16.47
N ILE A 197 -21.39 -15.96 -17.21
CA ILE A 197 -20.20 -15.59 -17.97
C ILE A 197 -19.10 -15.08 -17.01
N ALA A 198 -17.98 -15.79 -16.96
CA ALA A 198 -16.80 -15.40 -16.18
C ALA A 198 -15.85 -14.51 -16.97
N VAL A 199 -15.65 -14.82 -18.26
CA VAL A 199 -14.67 -14.13 -19.13
C VAL A 199 -15.32 -13.72 -20.43
N VAL A 200 -15.03 -12.51 -20.88
CA VAL A 200 -15.49 -11.96 -22.16
C VAL A 200 -14.28 -11.47 -22.95
N SER A 201 -14.17 -11.88 -24.21
CA SER A 201 -13.13 -11.42 -25.14
C SER A 201 -13.73 -11.18 -26.53
N ASN A 202 -12.92 -10.66 -27.45
CA ASN A 202 -13.32 -10.57 -28.87
C ASN A 202 -13.51 -11.94 -29.54
N ALA A 203 -12.83 -12.98 -29.05
CA ALA A 203 -12.90 -14.33 -29.61
C ALA A 203 -14.08 -15.16 -29.08
N GLY A 204 -14.76 -14.69 -28.03
CA GLY A 204 -15.85 -15.39 -27.37
C GLY A 204 -15.87 -15.15 -25.86
N SER A 205 -16.77 -15.88 -25.19
CA SER A 205 -16.93 -15.87 -23.73
C SER A 205 -16.72 -17.26 -23.15
N LEU A 206 -16.29 -17.32 -21.88
CA LEU A 206 -16.28 -18.55 -21.09
C LEU A 206 -17.19 -18.38 -19.88
N THR A 207 -17.98 -19.41 -19.60
CA THR A 207 -18.74 -19.49 -18.34
C THR A 207 -17.83 -19.87 -17.17
N TYR A 208 -18.32 -19.69 -15.94
CA TYR A 208 -17.61 -20.16 -14.76
C TYR A 208 -17.40 -21.68 -14.78
N GLY A 209 -18.39 -22.46 -15.21
CA GLY A 209 -18.30 -23.91 -15.30
C GLY A 209 -17.27 -24.38 -16.34
N GLU A 210 -17.21 -23.70 -17.49
CA GLU A 210 -16.18 -23.96 -18.50
C GLU A 210 -14.78 -23.62 -17.99
N LEU A 211 -14.62 -22.45 -17.36
CA LEU A 211 -13.34 -22.01 -16.80
C LEU A 211 -12.86 -22.93 -15.67
N GLU A 212 -13.77 -23.39 -14.79
CA GLU A 212 -13.47 -24.37 -13.74
C GLU A 212 -13.00 -25.70 -14.32
N ARG A 213 -13.70 -26.21 -15.33
CA ARG A 213 -13.37 -27.48 -15.97
C ARG A 213 -12.00 -27.43 -16.65
N GLU A 214 -11.77 -26.43 -17.51
CA GLU A 214 -10.53 -26.34 -18.28
C GLU A 214 -9.32 -26.02 -17.37
N SER A 215 -9.48 -25.17 -16.37
CA SER A 215 -8.40 -24.88 -15.41
C SER A 215 -8.06 -26.09 -14.54
N SER A 216 -9.06 -26.87 -14.11
CA SER A 216 -8.83 -28.09 -13.32
C SER A 216 -8.15 -29.19 -14.13
N ARG A 217 -8.51 -29.33 -15.41
CA ARG A 217 -7.85 -30.24 -16.36
C ARG A 217 -6.38 -29.89 -16.53
N LEU A 218 -6.08 -28.61 -16.78
CA LEU A 218 -4.71 -28.14 -16.92
C LEU A 218 -3.93 -28.27 -15.60
N ALA A 219 -4.57 -28.05 -14.44
CA ALA A 219 -3.94 -28.24 -13.13
C ALA A 219 -3.47 -29.69 -12.90
N ALA A 220 -4.26 -30.69 -13.33
CA ALA A 220 -3.85 -32.09 -13.24
C ALA A 220 -2.60 -32.37 -14.08
N SER A 221 -2.54 -31.79 -15.27
CA SER A 221 -1.40 -31.90 -16.18
C SER A 221 -0.13 -31.23 -15.63
N LEU A 222 -0.28 -30.08 -14.95
CA LEU A 222 0.82 -29.39 -14.27
C LEU A 222 1.35 -30.22 -13.09
N ARG A 223 0.48 -30.82 -12.27
CA ARG A 223 0.89 -31.68 -11.16
C ARG A 223 1.67 -32.90 -11.61
N LYS A 224 1.25 -33.56 -12.70
CA LYS A 224 2.00 -34.69 -13.30
C LYS A 224 3.42 -34.31 -13.72
N ARG A 225 3.68 -33.02 -13.95
CA ARG A 225 4.98 -32.47 -14.36
C ARG A 225 5.74 -31.83 -13.20
N GLY A 226 5.24 -31.95 -11.97
CA GLY A 226 5.94 -31.51 -10.77
C GLY A 226 5.53 -30.13 -10.25
N ALA A 227 4.52 -29.46 -10.83
CA ALA A 227 3.95 -28.27 -10.20
C ALA A 227 3.26 -28.61 -8.88
N GLY A 228 3.45 -27.79 -7.85
CA GLY A 228 2.92 -28.04 -6.51
C GLY A 228 3.35 -26.99 -5.48
N LYS A 229 3.16 -27.29 -4.20
CA LYS A 229 3.53 -26.42 -3.07
C LYS A 229 5.00 -26.00 -3.18
N GLY A 230 5.24 -24.69 -3.12
CA GLY A 230 6.57 -24.08 -3.19
C GLY A 230 7.17 -24.01 -4.60
N GLN A 231 6.46 -24.46 -5.63
CA GLN A 231 6.90 -24.33 -7.02
C GLN A 231 6.37 -23.04 -7.66
N ILE A 232 7.15 -22.52 -8.60
CA ILE A 232 6.81 -21.35 -9.41
C ILE A 232 6.61 -21.82 -10.85
N VAL A 233 5.47 -21.45 -11.45
CA VAL A 233 5.17 -21.70 -12.86
C VAL A 233 5.14 -20.37 -13.60
N ALA A 234 5.98 -20.23 -14.62
CA ALA A 234 5.98 -19.04 -15.47
C ALA A 234 4.72 -19.04 -16.36
N ILE A 235 4.16 -17.87 -16.66
CA ILE A 235 3.01 -17.73 -17.55
C ILE A 235 3.17 -16.49 -18.45
N THR A 236 2.86 -16.61 -19.74
CA THR A 236 2.89 -15.45 -20.63
C THR A 236 1.73 -14.49 -20.38
N ALA A 237 2.01 -13.19 -20.43
CA ALA A 237 1.10 -12.12 -20.02
C ALA A 237 0.06 -11.68 -21.07
N ASP A 238 -0.10 -12.41 -22.17
CA ASP A 238 -1.06 -12.06 -23.22
C ASP A 238 -2.51 -12.14 -22.69
N ARG A 239 -3.31 -11.10 -22.97
CA ARG A 239 -4.69 -11.01 -22.48
C ARG A 239 -5.65 -11.86 -23.30
N THR A 240 -5.75 -13.11 -22.90
CA THR A 240 -6.56 -14.12 -23.59
C THR A 240 -7.36 -14.95 -22.58
N PRO A 241 -8.47 -15.60 -22.96
CA PRO A 241 -9.18 -16.49 -22.05
C PRO A 241 -8.28 -17.61 -21.49
N GLU A 242 -7.33 -18.09 -22.29
CA GLU A 242 -6.39 -19.14 -21.90
C GLU A 242 -5.41 -18.70 -20.82
N MET A 243 -5.06 -17.41 -20.75
CA MET A 243 -4.29 -16.87 -19.64
C MET A 243 -5.04 -17.08 -18.31
N LEU A 244 -6.36 -16.85 -18.26
CA LEU A 244 -7.13 -17.09 -17.02
C LEU A 244 -7.24 -18.57 -16.68
N ILE A 245 -7.40 -19.44 -17.69
CA ILE A 245 -7.33 -20.89 -17.51
C ILE A 245 -5.97 -21.27 -16.89
N GLY A 246 -4.87 -20.74 -17.43
CA GLY A 246 -3.52 -20.98 -16.95
C GLY A 246 -3.29 -20.50 -15.51
N LEU A 247 -3.71 -19.27 -15.18
CA LEU A 247 -3.60 -18.71 -13.83
C LEU A 247 -4.31 -19.60 -12.81
N LEU A 248 -5.59 -19.92 -13.05
CA LEU A 248 -6.36 -20.79 -12.16
C LEU A 248 -5.78 -22.20 -12.09
N ALA A 249 -5.28 -22.74 -13.21
CA ALA A 249 -4.64 -24.05 -13.24
C ALA A 249 -3.37 -24.11 -12.37
N ILE A 250 -2.52 -23.08 -12.43
CA ILE A 250 -1.31 -22.97 -11.59
C ILE A 250 -1.70 -22.95 -10.11
N LEU A 251 -2.68 -22.09 -9.75
CA LEU A 251 -3.15 -21.98 -8.37
C LEU A 251 -3.80 -23.28 -7.87
N LYS A 252 -4.61 -23.96 -8.70
CA LYS A 252 -5.19 -25.28 -8.40
C LYS A 252 -4.14 -26.38 -8.32
N ALA A 253 -3.02 -26.27 -9.03
CA ALA A 253 -1.90 -27.18 -8.87
C ALA A 253 -1.18 -26.97 -7.52
N GLY A 254 -1.44 -25.85 -6.82
CA GLY A 254 -0.81 -25.48 -5.55
C GLY A 254 0.50 -24.71 -5.73
N ALA A 255 0.78 -24.23 -6.94
CA ALA A 255 1.97 -23.45 -7.29
C ALA A 255 1.65 -21.95 -7.37
N ALA A 256 2.69 -21.12 -7.30
CA ALA A 256 2.58 -19.69 -7.55
C ALA A 256 2.82 -19.38 -9.03
N TYR A 257 2.05 -18.45 -9.60
CA TYR A 257 2.31 -17.99 -10.96
C TYR A 257 3.30 -16.83 -10.99
N LEU A 258 4.10 -16.78 -12.06
CA LEU A 258 5.00 -15.66 -12.35
C LEU A 258 4.76 -15.20 -13.79
N PRO A 259 4.25 -13.98 -14.02
CA PRO A 259 3.96 -13.48 -15.35
C PRO A 259 5.22 -13.03 -16.08
N ILE A 260 5.33 -13.37 -17.36
CA ILE A 260 6.39 -12.97 -18.28
C ILE A 260 5.76 -12.24 -19.47
N ASP A 261 6.26 -11.03 -19.78
CA ASP A 261 5.85 -10.29 -20.95
C ASP A 261 6.82 -10.56 -22.12
N LEU A 262 6.35 -11.26 -23.15
CA LEU A 262 7.17 -11.57 -24.33
C LEU A 262 7.52 -10.35 -25.18
N ARG A 263 6.90 -9.20 -24.93
CA ARG A 263 7.26 -7.92 -25.56
C ARG A 263 8.45 -7.25 -24.87
N ALA A 264 8.81 -7.69 -23.66
CA ALA A 264 10.05 -7.28 -23.02
C ALA A 264 11.25 -8.00 -23.69
N PRO A 265 12.46 -7.41 -23.66
CA PRO A 265 13.63 -8.01 -24.27
C PRO A 265 13.94 -9.40 -23.68
N GLU A 266 14.36 -10.34 -24.51
CA GLU A 266 14.68 -11.70 -24.10
C GLU A 266 15.70 -11.74 -22.95
N ALA A 267 16.72 -10.86 -22.99
CA ALA A 267 17.72 -10.75 -21.93
C ALA A 267 17.09 -10.38 -20.56
N HIS A 268 16.07 -9.53 -20.55
CA HIS A 268 15.34 -9.16 -19.33
C HIS A 268 14.54 -10.35 -18.80
N ASN A 269 13.78 -11.01 -19.67
CA ASN A 269 12.99 -12.18 -19.28
C ASN A 269 13.86 -13.33 -18.78
N ARG A 270 15.03 -13.54 -19.40
CA ARG A 270 16.00 -14.55 -18.95
C ARG A 270 16.48 -14.29 -17.52
N ILE A 271 16.80 -13.04 -17.16
CA ILE A 271 17.20 -12.69 -15.77
C ILE A 271 16.10 -13.05 -14.78
N ILE A 272 14.84 -12.74 -15.12
CA ILE A 272 13.68 -13.06 -14.26
C ILE A 272 13.52 -14.59 -14.10
N LEU A 273 13.63 -15.34 -15.20
CA LEU A 273 13.49 -16.79 -15.21
C LEU A 273 14.64 -17.48 -14.44
N GLU A 274 15.87 -16.98 -14.57
CA GLU A 274 17.04 -17.45 -13.82
C GLU A 274 16.89 -17.17 -12.31
N ASP A 275 16.42 -15.98 -11.92
CA ASP A 275 16.23 -15.61 -10.51
C ASP A 275 15.08 -16.42 -9.89
N CYS A 276 14.00 -16.71 -10.64
CA CYS A 276 12.85 -17.46 -10.09
C CYS A 276 13.01 -18.99 -10.09
N LYS A 277 13.95 -19.54 -10.86
CA LYS A 277 14.21 -20.99 -10.98
C LYS A 277 12.97 -21.80 -11.36
N ALA A 278 12.04 -21.21 -12.10
CA ALA A 278 10.91 -21.94 -12.66
C ALA A 278 11.42 -23.06 -13.58
N GLN A 279 10.70 -24.19 -13.60
CA GLN A 279 11.00 -25.32 -14.49
C GLN A 279 9.87 -25.56 -15.51
N ILE A 280 8.69 -25.02 -15.24
CA ILE A 280 7.47 -25.21 -16.03
C ILE A 280 6.97 -23.83 -16.45
N ALA A 281 6.47 -23.75 -17.67
CA ALA A 281 5.81 -22.57 -18.21
C ALA A 281 4.45 -22.90 -18.84
N ILE A 282 3.53 -21.95 -18.78
CA ILE A 282 2.31 -21.91 -19.60
C ILE A 282 2.50 -20.82 -20.64
N SER A 283 2.59 -21.21 -21.90
CA SER A 283 2.82 -20.29 -23.02
C SER A 283 2.40 -20.92 -24.33
N ARG A 284 1.95 -20.09 -25.28
CA ARG A 284 1.68 -20.53 -26.66
C ARG A 284 2.97 -20.83 -27.43
N THR A 285 4.04 -20.11 -27.10
CA THR A 285 5.38 -20.30 -27.70
C THR A 285 6.32 -20.93 -26.67
N PRO A 286 7.19 -21.88 -27.06
CA PRO A 286 8.15 -22.48 -26.14
C PRO A 286 9.04 -21.41 -25.49
N LEU A 287 9.13 -21.45 -24.15
CA LEU A 287 10.10 -20.64 -23.41
C LEU A 287 11.39 -21.46 -23.24
N GLN A 288 12.51 -20.91 -23.69
CA GLN A 288 13.78 -21.62 -23.68
C GLN A 288 14.16 -22.07 -22.25
N GLY A 289 14.56 -23.33 -22.12
CA GLY A 289 14.97 -23.91 -20.84
C GLY A 289 13.83 -24.36 -19.91
N LEU A 290 12.57 -24.20 -20.31
CA LEU A 290 11.41 -24.58 -19.52
C LEU A 290 10.54 -25.63 -20.21
N GLN A 291 9.96 -26.54 -19.42
CA GLN A 291 8.89 -27.40 -19.91
C GLN A 291 7.64 -26.55 -20.14
N THR A 292 7.35 -26.25 -21.40
CA THR A 292 6.23 -25.36 -21.77
C THR A 292 4.98 -26.18 -22.10
N LEU A 293 3.84 -25.83 -21.49
CA LEU A 293 2.52 -26.32 -21.86
C LEU A 293 1.76 -25.23 -22.61
N ASN A 294 1.25 -25.58 -23.79
CA ASN A 294 0.32 -24.74 -24.52
C ASN A 294 -1.08 -24.87 -23.93
N PRO A 295 -1.69 -23.81 -23.37
CA PRO A 295 -3.00 -23.92 -22.73
C PRO A 295 -4.12 -24.31 -23.71
N TYR A 296 -3.94 -24.14 -25.03
CA TYR A 296 -4.88 -24.64 -26.05
C TYR A 296 -4.95 -26.16 -26.17
N GLU A 297 -3.90 -26.84 -25.71
CA GLU A 297 -3.76 -28.28 -25.79
C GLU A 297 -4.11 -28.91 -24.43
N ALA A 298 -4.79 -28.19 -23.53
CA ALA A 298 -5.17 -28.70 -22.21
C ALA A 298 -5.93 -30.05 -22.28
N SER A 299 -6.74 -30.24 -23.31
CA SER A 299 -7.46 -31.50 -23.58
C SER A 299 -6.58 -32.67 -24.01
N SER A 300 -5.39 -32.41 -24.59
CA SER A 300 -4.46 -33.48 -25.00
C SER A 300 -3.53 -33.93 -23.88
N TYR A 301 -3.49 -33.21 -22.74
CA TYR A 301 -2.56 -33.48 -21.65
C TYR A 301 -3.11 -34.38 -20.53
N SER A 302 -4.41 -34.67 -20.49
CA SER A 302 -5.03 -35.46 -19.43
C SER A 302 -6.32 -36.14 -19.88
N ASP A 303 -6.57 -37.35 -19.38
CA ASP A 303 -7.82 -38.08 -19.57
C ASP A 303 -8.89 -37.59 -18.58
N GLU A 304 -10.18 -37.72 -18.91
CA GLU A 304 -11.30 -37.30 -18.03
C GLU A 304 -11.25 -37.93 -16.63
N SER A 305 -10.66 -39.13 -16.50
CA SER A 305 -10.49 -39.83 -15.22
C SER A 305 -9.51 -39.16 -14.24
N ASP A 306 -8.64 -38.25 -14.72
CA ASP A 306 -7.75 -37.44 -13.86
C ASP A 306 -8.51 -36.31 -13.14
N PHE A 307 -9.72 -35.98 -13.60
CA PHE A 307 -10.53 -34.87 -13.11
C PHE A 307 -11.09 -35.14 -11.70
N GLU A 308 -11.66 -36.33 -11.48
CA GLU A 308 -12.33 -36.67 -10.20
C GLU A 308 -11.35 -36.84 -9.02
N LYS A 309 -10.11 -37.24 -9.29
CA LYS A 309 -9.07 -37.42 -8.24
C LYS A 309 -8.40 -36.12 -7.80
N SER A 310 -8.71 -35.00 -8.47
CA SER A 310 -7.97 -33.74 -8.30
C SER A 310 -8.51 -32.77 -7.24
N PHE A 311 -9.63 -33.10 -6.59
CA PHE A 311 -10.34 -32.21 -5.66
C PHE A 311 -9.72 -32.07 -4.26
N ASN A 312 -8.51 -32.56 -4.03
CA ASN A 312 -7.81 -32.41 -2.75
C ASN A 312 -6.62 -31.45 -2.91
N THR A 313 -6.90 -30.21 -3.27
CA THR A 313 -5.90 -29.14 -3.38
C THR A 313 -5.59 -28.58 -2.01
N SER A 314 -4.31 -28.39 -1.70
CA SER A 314 -3.83 -27.76 -0.47
C SER A 314 -4.62 -26.48 -0.16
N THR A 315 -5.36 -26.49 0.94
CA THR A 315 -6.23 -25.38 1.41
C THR A 315 -5.45 -24.30 2.16
N ASP A 316 -4.13 -24.26 2.00
CA ASP A 316 -3.23 -23.42 2.79
C ASP A 316 -3.17 -22.00 2.19
N SER A 317 -3.85 -21.05 2.84
CA SER A 317 -3.91 -19.64 2.41
C SER A 317 -2.59 -18.89 2.62
N GLU A 318 -1.62 -19.48 3.33
CA GLU A 318 -0.27 -18.94 3.51
C GLU A 318 0.65 -19.22 2.31
N LEU A 319 0.24 -20.09 1.39
CA LEU A 319 1.00 -20.36 0.18
C LEU A 319 1.05 -19.13 -0.74
N LEU A 320 2.16 -19.01 -1.46
CA LEU A 320 2.33 -18.01 -2.50
C LEU A 320 1.28 -18.23 -3.60
N ALA A 321 0.56 -17.16 -3.91
CA ALA A 321 -0.33 -17.08 -5.07
C ALA A 321 0.45 -16.62 -6.31
N TYR A 322 1.27 -15.57 -6.16
CA TYR A 322 2.03 -15.04 -7.28
C TYR A 322 3.31 -14.33 -6.89
N ILE A 323 4.15 -14.14 -7.91
CA ILE A 323 5.35 -13.30 -7.84
C ILE A 323 5.32 -12.32 -8.99
N ILE A 324 5.36 -11.02 -8.68
CA ILE A 324 5.46 -9.95 -9.68
C ILE A 324 6.79 -9.21 -9.51
N TYR A 325 7.54 -9.06 -10.60
CA TYR A 325 8.81 -8.34 -10.59
C TYR A 325 8.60 -6.84 -10.74
N THR A 326 9.27 -6.06 -9.89
CA THR A 326 9.29 -4.59 -9.93
C THR A 326 10.71 -4.08 -10.12
N SER A 327 10.89 -2.84 -10.58
CA SER A 327 12.23 -2.23 -10.68
C SER A 327 12.79 -1.98 -9.27
N GLY A 328 13.97 -2.52 -8.96
CA GLY A 328 14.64 -2.28 -7.68
C GLY A 328 15.44 -0.98 -7.64
N THR A 329 15.71 -0.49 -6.43
CA THR A 329 16.51 0.74 -6.21
C THR A 329 17.95 0.65 -6.70
N THR A 330 18.49 -0.56 -6.74
CA THR A 330 19.85 -0.85 -7.23
C THR A 330 19.91 -1.04 -8.75
N GLY A 331 18.77 -0.94 -9.45
CA GLY A 331 18.64 -1.23 -10.88
C GLY A 331 18.40 -2.69 -11.23
N ALA A 332 18.47 -3.62 -10.26
CA ALA A 332 18.10 -5.02 -10.45
C ALA A 332 16.61 -5.21 -10.15
N SER A 333 15.88 -5.93 -11.00
CA SER A 333 14.47 -6.28 -10.73
C SER A 333 14.35 -7.15 -9.47
N LYS A 334 13.26 -6.99 -8.72
CA LYS A 334 12.97 -7.73 -7.48
C LYS A 334 11.59 -8.38 -7.57
N GLY A 335 11.50 -9.70 -7.32
CA GLY A 335 10.23 -10.42 -7.30
C GLY A 335 9.50 -10.25 -5.96
N VAL A 336 8.34 -9.62 -5.96
CA VAL A 336 7.50 -9.47 -4.76
C VAL A 336 6.63 -10.70 -4.58
N MET A 337 6.70 -11.35 -3.42
CA MET A 337 6.01 -12.61 -3.14
C MET A 337 4.70 -12.39 -2.40
N ILE A 338 3.57 -12.70 -3.04
CA ILE A 338 2.22 -12.48 -2.51
C ILE A 338 1.52 -13.80 -2.21
N ARG A 339 0.86 -13.89 -1.05
CA ARG A 339 0.12 -15.08 -0.61
C ARG A 339 -1.33 -15.05 -1.05
N HIS A 340 -1.99 -16.20 -1.02
CA HIS A 340 -3.43 -16.31 -1.26
C HIS A 340 -4.24 -15.41 -0.32
N ARG A 341 -3.99 -15.46 0.99
CA ARG A 341 -4.75 -14.67 1.97
C ARG A 341 -4.71 -13.16 1.71
N ASN A 342 -3.60 -12.65 1.16
CA ASN A 342 -3.46 -11.24 0.83
C ASN A 342 -4.47 -10.82 -0.25
N VAL A 343 -4.56 -11.61 -1.33
CA VAL A 343 -5.50 -11.36 -2.45
C VAL A 343 -6.94 -11.58 -2.00
N VAL A 344 -7.19 -12.57 -1.13
CA VAL A 344 -8.53 -12.84 -0.60
C VAL A 344 -9.02 -11.70 0.29
N ASN A 345 -8.16 -11.12 1.15
CA ASN A 345 -8.46 -9.89 1.88
C ASN A 345 -8.85 -8.76 0.93
N TYR A 346 -8.01 -8.53 -0.09
CA TYR A 346 -8.24 -7.46 -1.04
C TYR A 346 -9.55 -7.63 -1.83
N ALA A 347 -9.83 -8.84 -2.31
CA ALA A 347 -11.06 -9.17 -3.01
C ALA A 347 -12.31 -9.02 -2.12
N ALA A 348 -12.23 -9.37 -0.84
CA ALA A 348 -13.34 -9.16 0.10
C ALA A 348 -13.65 -7.67 0.27
N TRP A 349 -12.61 -6.83 0.47
CA TRP A 349 -12.77 -5.39 0.54
C TRP A 349 -13.33 -4.80 -0.76
N PHE A 350 -12.74 -5.16 -1.91
CA PHE A 350 -13.18 -4.66 -3.23
C PHE A 350 -14.66 -4.96 -3.48
N ASN A 351 -15.10 -6.19 -3.19
CA ASN A 351 -16.48 -6.59 -3.40
C ASN A 351 -17.43 -5.93 -2.39
N ALA A 352 -17.00 -5.71 -1.14
CA ALA A 352 -17.76 -4.93 -0.17
C ALA A 352 -17.90 -3.46 -0.58
N GLN A 353 -16.90 -2.90 -1.25
CA GLN A 353 -16.89 -1.50 -1.69
C GLN A 353 -17.67 -1.27 -2.99
N TYR A 354 -17.53 -2.16 -3.97
CA TYR A 354 -18.01 -1.95 -5.33
C TYR A 354 -19.11 -2.93 -5.77
N GLY A 355 -19.11 -4.16 -5.27
CA GLY A 355 -19.94 -5.27 -5.76
C GLY A 355 -21.23 -5.53 -4.98
N ARG A 356 -21.73 -4.57 -4.18
CA ARG A 356 -22.86 -4.79 -3.26
C ARG A 356 -24.21 -5.02 -3.95
N GLU A 357 -24.43 -4.40 -5.10
CA GLU A 357 -25.74 -4.41 -5.78
C GLU A 357 -25.90 -5.58 -6.74
N ALA A 358 -24.86 -5.86 -7.53
CA ALA A 358 -24.84 -6.92 -8.53
C ALA A 358 -23.39 -7.28 -8.92
N PRO A 359 -23.16 -8.49 -9.47
CA PRO A 359 -21.86 -8.84 -10.05
C PRO A 359 -21.45 -7.87 -11.16
N LEU A 360 -20.19 -7.43 -11.13
CA LEU A 360 -19.66 -6.37 -11.99
C LEU A 360 -19.01 -6.91 -13.27
N ARG A 361 -19.09 -6.13 -14.35
CA ARG A 361 -18.28 -6.32 -15.57
C ARG A 361 -17.07 -5.40 -15.54
N VAL A 362 -15.90 -5.98 -15.27
CA VAL A 362 -14.66 -5.23 -15.02
C VAL A 362 -13.70 -5.39 -16.19
N LEU A 363 -13.14 -4.29 -16.68
CA LEU A 363 -12.15 -4.29 -17.75
C LEU A 363 -10.78 -4.76 -17.25
N LEU A 364 -10.19 -5.76 -17.91
CA LEU A 364 -8.77 -6.08 -17.74
C LEU A 364 -7.93 -5.30 -18.75
N ALA A 365 -7.54 -4.09 -18.37
CA ALA A 365 -6.64 -3.23 -19.15
C ALA A 365 -5.16 -3.41 -18.79
N ALA A 366 -4.87 -3.69 -17.51
CA ALA A 366 -3.52 -3.88 -17.02
C ALA A 366 -2.87 -5.13 -17.62
N ASN A 367 -1.57 -5.04 -17.88
CA ASN A 367 -0.74 -6.19 -18.22
C ASN A 367 -0.57 -7.08 -16.97
N LEU A 368 -0.54 -8.40 -17.16
CA LEU A 368 -0.43 -9.36 -16.06
C LEU A 368 0.87 -9.20 -15.24
N THR A 369 1.91 -8.58 -15.80
CA THR A 369 3.13 -8.22 -15.07
C THR A 369 2.96 -7.05 -14.10
N PHE A 370 1.76 -6.45 -14.04
CA PHE A 370 1.39 -5.44 -13.04
C PHE A 370 0.29 -6.00 -12.15
N ASP A 371 0.42 -5.76 -10.86
CA ASP A 371 -0.49 -6.22 -9.82
C ASP A 371 -1.90 -5.62 -9.92
N ALA A 372 -2.09 -4.46 -10.58
CA ALA A 372 -3.42 -3.96 -10.95
C ALA A 372 -4.26 -4.99 -11.74
N SER A 373 -3.62 -5.92 -12.47
CA SER A 373 -4.34 -7.03 -13.12
C SER A 373 -5.01 -7.99 -12.13
N VAL A 374 -4.43 -8.16 -10.94
CA VAL A 374 -4.94 -9.03 -9.86
C VAL A 374 -6.30 -8.51 -9.36
N GLU A 375 -6.48 -7.19 -9.29
CA GLU A 375 -7.77 -6.58 -8.98
C GLU A 375 -8.82 -6.93 -10.03
N SER A 376 -8.54 -6.58 -11.29
CA SER A 376 -9.47 -6.80 -12.40
C SER A 376 -9.83 -8.27 -12.58
N ILE A 377 -8.92 -9.20 -12.27
CA ILE A 377 -9.14 -10.64 -12.40
C ILE A 377 -9.80 -11.20 -11.15
N PHE A 378 -9.10 -11.25 -10.03
CA PHE A 378 -9.52 -12.05 -8.88
C PHE A 378 -10.60 -11.35 -8.05
N CYS A 379 -10.58 -10.02 -7.91
CA CYS A 379 -11.67 -9.36 -7.19
C CYS A 379 -13.00 -9.57 -7.92
N THR A 380 -12.97 -9.45 -9.25
CA THR A 380 -14.12 -9.70 -10.13
C THR A 380 -14.62 -11.14 -10.07
N LEU A 381 -13.73 -12.13 -10.27
CA LEU A 381 -14.13 -13.54 -10.33
C LEU A 381 -14.62 -14.07 -8.98
N LEU A 382 -14.00 -13.64 -7.87
CA LEU A 382 -14.42 -14.04 -6.54
C LEU A 382 -15.74 -13.37 -6.11
N GLY A 383 -16.09 -12.24 -6.73
CA GLY A 383 -17.39 -11.57 -6.60
C GLY A 383 -18.49 -12.13 -7.51
N GLY A 384 -18.18 -13.11 -8.39
CA GLY A 384 -19.14 -13.65 -9.35
C GLY A 384 -19.33 -12.80 -10.62
N GLY A 385 -18.50 -11.77 -10.82
CA GLY A 385 -18.56 -10.86 -11.97
C GLY A 385 -17.96 -11.43 -13.26
N SER A 386 -17.86 -10.58 -14.29
CA SER A 386 -17.22 -10.94 -15.56
C SER A 386 -15.98 -10.10 -15.83
N VAL A 387 -14.87 -10.75 -16.18
CA VAL A 387 -13.63 -10.10 -16.62
C VAL A 387 -13.70 -9.85 -18.13
N VAL A 388 -13.58 -8.60 -18.56
CA VAL A 388 -13.64 -8.21 -19.97
C VAL A 388 -12.22 -7.93 -20.50
N LEU A 389 -11.75 -8.75 -21.44
CA LEU A 389 -10.39 -8.74 -21.97
C LEU A 389 -10.28 -7.83 -23.19
N ILE A 390 -9.60 -6.69 -23.03
CA ILE A 390 -9.25 -5.82 -24.15
C ILE A 390 -7.85 -6.14 -24.70
N GLN A 391 -7.68 -6.04 -26.01
CA GLN A 391 -6.37 -6.22 -26.65
C GLN A 391 -5.51 -4.95 -26.51
N THR A 392 -4.18 -5.10 -26.48
CA THR A 392 -3.26 -3.99 -26.18
C THR A 392 -3.29 -2.91 -27.24
N GLU A 393 -3.43 -3.31 -28.49
CA GLU A 393 -3.46 -2.44 -29.66
C GLU A 393 -4.67 -1.49 -29.60
N LEU A 394 -5.76 -1.90 -28.96
CA LEU A 394 -6.95 -1.05 -28.82
C LEU A 394 -6.75 0.07 -27.78
N LEU A 395 -5.89 -0.12 -26.78
CA LEU A 395 -5.66 0.86 -25.70
C LEU A 395 -5.08 2.19 -26.21
N VAL A 396 -4.37 2.16 -27.34
CA VAL A 396 -3.79 3.36 -27.95
C VAL A 396 -4.74 4.07 -28.92
N HIS A 397 -5.88 3.47 -29.27
CA HIS A 397 -6.85 4.01 -30.21
C HIS A 397 -8.16 4.40 -29.51
N GLN A 398 -8.27 5.66 -29.08
CA GLN A 398 -9.38 6.17 -28.27
C GLN A 398 -10.77 5.74 -28.77
N ARG A 399 -11.09 5.94 -30.05
CA ARG A 399 -12.41 5.57 -30.61
C ARG A 399 -12.68 4.06 -30.52
N ALA A 400 -11.70 3.23 -30.87
CA ALA A 400 -11.84 1.79 -30.84
C ALA A 400 -11.96 1.28 -29.39
N PHE A 401 -11.24 1.88 -28.45
CA PHE A 401 -11.35 1.59 -27.03
C PHE A 401 -12.76 1.92 -26.49
N ARG A 402 -13.30 3.10 -26.81
CA ARG A 402 -14.66 3.48 -26.40
C ARG A 402 -15.72 2.53 -26.96
N GLN A 403 -15.62 2.21 -28.25
CA GLN A 403 -16.51 1.23 -28.90
C GLN A 403 -16.43 -0.15 -28.24
N PHE A 404 -15.25 -0.58 -27.82
CA PHE A 404 -15.08 -1.83 -27.10
C PHE A 404 -15.80 -1.82 -25.73
N ILE A 405 -15.64 -0.73 -24.96
CA ILE A 405 -16.32 -0.55 -23.67
C ILE A 405 -17.85 -0.60 -23.83
N ASP A 406 -18.39 0.10 -24.82
CA ASP A 406 -19.83 0.12 -25.08
C ASP A 406 -20.33 -1.25 -25.56
N LYS A 407 -19.64 -1.88 -26.52
CA LYS A 407 -20.00 -3.20 -27.03
C LYS A 407 -20.09 -4.25 -25.92
N HIS A 408 -19.13 -4.23 -24.99
CA HIS A 408 -19.04 -5.24 -23.93
C HIS A 408 -19.67 -4.81 -22.60
N GLN A 409 -20.33 -3.64 -22.56
CA GLN A 409 -21.04 -3.11 -21.39
C GLN A 409 -20.16 -3.13 -20.13
N VAL A 410 -18.94 -2.59 -20.26
CA VAL A 410 -17.99 -2.49 -19.14
C VAL A 410 -18.51 -1.50 -18.10
N GLN A 411 -18.52 -1.89 -16.83
CA GLN A 411 -19.05 -1.09 -15.72
C GLN A 411 -17.95 -0.45 -14.86
N VAL A 412 -16.82 -1.15 -14.72
CA VAL A 412 -15.67 -0.69 -13.94
C VAL A 412 -14.42 -0.70 -14.82
N ILE A 413 -13.69 0.42 -14.78
CA ILE A 413 -12.38 0.55 -15.38
C ILE A 413 -11.37 0.93 -14.29
N HIS A 414 -10.22 0.26 -14.26
CA HIS A 414 -9.06 0.66 -13.48
C HIS A 414 -7.92 0.97 -14.45
N LEU A 415 -7.57 2.24 -14.55
CA LEU A 415 -6.57 2.73 -15.49
C LEU A 415 -5.67 3.77 -14.81
N VAL A 416 -4.46 3.93 -15.34
CA VAL A 416 -3.54 4.99 -14.92
C VAL A 416 -4.06 6.36 -15.41
N PRO A 417 -3.80 7.46 -14.68
CA PRO A 417 -4.19 8.82 -15.07
C PRO A 417 -3.92 9.15 -16.55
N THR A 418 -2.75 8.78 -17.07
CA THR A 418 -2.39 9.02 -18.48
C THR A 418 -3.38 8.36 -19.46
N LEU A 419 -3.80 7.13 -19.18
CA LEU A 419 -4.71 6.39 -20.03
C LEU A 419 -6.17 6.83 -19.83
N LEU A 420 -6.54 7.22 -18.60
CA LEU A 420 -7.84 7.86 -18.33
C LEU A 420 -7.99 9.16 -19.10
N ASN A 421 -6.96 10.00 -19.11
CA ASN A 421 -6.98 11.25 -19.86
C ASN A 421 -7.22 10.95 -21.34
N ARG A 422 -6.45 10.05 -21.95
CA ARG A 422 -6.66 9.66 -23.36
C ARG A 422 -8.08 9.14 -23.63
N LEU A 423 -8.61 8.28 -22.76
CA LEU A 423 -9.90 7.61 -22.99
C LEU A 423 -11.10 8.54 -22.77
N LEU A 424 -11.04 9.36 -21.72
CA LEU A 424 -12.21 10.02 -21.12
C LEU A 424 -12.12 11.55 -21.09
N SER A 425 -11.00 12.17 -21.46
CA SER A 425 -10.90 13.64 -21.50
C SER A 425 -11.93 14.23 -22.46
N GLU A 426 -12.07 13.62 -23.63
CA GLU A 426 -12.93 14.09 -24.72
C GLU A 426 -14.17 13.20 -24.92
N GLY A 427 -15.18 13.75 -25.59
CA GLY A 427 -16.44 13.06 -25.88
C GLY A 427 -17.38 12.91 -24.67
N GLU A 428 -18.55 12.35 -24.95
CA GLU A 428 -19.60 12.11 -23.96
C GLU A 428 -19.19 11.10 -22.88
N ARG A 429 -20.00 10.99 -21.82
CA ARG A 429 -19.83 9.95 -20.80
C ARG A 429 -20.08 8.57 -21.44
N LEU A 430 -19.23 7.58 -21.15
CA LEU A 430 -19.50 6.18 -21.49
C LEU A 430 -20.62 5.68 -20.58
N ALA A 431 -21.81 5.45 -21.14
CA ALA A 431 -23.01 5.23 -20.36
C ALA A 431 -22.92 3.99 -19.45
N SER A 432 -22.30 2.92 -19.95
CA SER A 432 -22.10 1.66 -19.22
C SER A 432 -21.15 1.79 -18.03
N VAL A 433 -20.17 2.70 -18.09
CA VAL A 433 -19.16 2.88 -17.04
C VAL A 433 -19.76 3.64 -15.86
N GLN A 434 -19.72 3.03 -14.68
CA GLN A 434 -20.22 3.60 -13.44
C GLN A 434 -19.07 4.02 -12.53
N ILE A 435 -18.02 3.18 -12.46
CA ILE A 435 -16.89 3.34 -11.55
C ILE A 435 -15.63 3.51 -12.36
N VAL A 436 -14.92 4.62 -12.10
CA VAL A 436 -13.62 4.92 -12.68
C VAL A 436 -12.59 4.87 -11.55
N ILE A 437 -11.69 3.92 -11.63
CA ILE A 437 -10.59 3.76 -10.69
C ILE A 437 -9.32 4.29 -11.35
N SER A 438 -8.64 5.20 -10.66
CA SER A 438 -7.34 5.73 -11.04
C SER A 438 -6.27 5.24 -10.08
N GLY A 439 -5.19 4.66 -10.59
CA GLY A 439 -4.10 4.16 -9.76
C GLY A 439 -2.80 4.03 -10.52
N GLY A 440 -1.68 3.91 -9.80
CA GLY A 440 -0.36 3.71 -10.40
C GLY A 440 0.36 4.98 -10.87
N GLU A 441 -0.28 6.17 -10.86
CA GLU A 441 0.40 7.47 -11.02
C GLU A 441 -0.28 8.51 -10.11
N ALA A 442 0.35 9.67 -9.94
CA ALA A 442 -0.33 10.79 -9.28
C ALA A 442 -1.47 11.27 -10.18
N LEU A 443 -2.67 11.39 -9.60
CA LEU A 443 -3.83 11.91 -10.30
C LEU A 443 -3.86 13.44 -10.18
N GLU A 444 -3.88 14.13 -11.33
CA GLU A 444 -3.96 15.59 -11.36
C GLU A 444 -5.37 16.11 -11.07
N GLN A 445 -5.44 17.26 -10.39
CA GLN A 445 -6.69 17.93 -10.03
C GLN A 445 -7.57 18.18 -11.26
N GLY A 446 -7.01 18.68 -12.36
CA GLY A 446 -7.76 18.99 -13.57
C GLY A 446 -8.40 17.77 -14.23
N LEU A 447 -7.72 16.62 -14.25
CA LEU A 447 -8.31 15.38 -14.76
C LEU A 447 -9.42 14.88 -13.84
N LYS A 448 -9.18 14.89 -12.52
CA LYS A 448 -10.19 14.53 -11.51
C LYS A 448 -11.46 15.35 -11.68
N ASP A 449 -11.36 16.68 -11.76
CA ASP A 449 -12.52 17.57 -11.84
C ASP A 449 -13.32 17.32 -13.12
N ARG A 450 -12.65 17.11 -14.27
CA ARG A 450 -13.33 16.74 -15.52
C ARG A 450 -14.12 15.44 -15.41
N LEU A 451 -13.54 14.41 -14.79
CA LEU A 451 -14.18 13.10 -14.67
C LEU A 451 -15.38 13.14 -13.71
N VAL A 452 -15.24 13.81 -12.57
CA VAL A 452 -16.34 13.98 -11.61
C VAL A 452 -17.48 14.80 -12.22
N HIS A 453 -17.15 15.90 -12.92
CA HIS A 453 -18.14 16.74 -13.61
C HIS A 453 -18.92 15.98 -14.70
N LYS A 454 -18.28 15.00 -15.36
CA LYS A 454 -18.96 14.07 -16.29
C LYS A 454 -19.89 13.05 -15.59
N GLY A 455 -20.00 13.06 -14.27
CA GLY A 455 -20.86 12.16 -13.50
C GLY A 455 -20.31 10.74 -13.35
N TYR A 456 -18.99 10.58 -13.34
CA TYR A 456 -18.37 9.32 -12.93
C TYR A 456 -18.16 9.28 -11.42
N ARG A 457 -18.30 8.10 -10.81
CA ARG A 457 -17.77 7.85 -9.46
C ARG A 457 -16.28 7.55 -9.61
N VAL A 458 -15.45 8.52 -9.26
CA VAL A 458 -13.99 8.43 -9.45
C VAL A 458 -13.33 8.03 -8.13
N PHE A 459 -12.51 6.99 -8.15
CA PHE A 459 -11.73 6.54 -7.01
C PHE A 459 -10.25 6.73 -7.29
N ASN A 460 -9.51 7.25 -6.31
CA ASN A 460 -8.05 7.28 -6.35
C ASN A 460 -7.52 6.10 -5.54
N HIS A 461 -6.70 5.25 -6.17
CA HIS A 461 -6.07 4.08 -5.57
C HIS A 461 -4.58 4.30 -5.41
N TYR A 462 -4.12 4.06 -4.19
CA TYR A 462 -2.71 4.05 -3.85
C TYR A 462 -2.36 2.71 -3.19
N GLY A 463 -1.33 2.06 -3.70
CA GLY A 463 -0.73 0.90 -3.08
C GLY A 463 0.57 0.52 -3.82
N PRO A 464 1.62 0.14 -3.10
CA PRO A 464 2.76 -0.54 -3.69
C PRO A 464 2.48 -2.04 -3.84
N THR A 465 3.22 -2.70 -4.73
CA THR A 465 3.09 -4.16 -4.94
C THR A 465 3.36 -4.96 -3.68
N GLU A 466 4.25 -4.48 -2.81
CA GLU A 466 4.56 -5.07 -1.51
C GLU A 466 3.41 -5.05 -0.49
N ALA A 467 2.33 -4.33 -0.77
CA ALA A 467 1.13 -4.27 0.06
C ALA A 467 -0.14 -4.76 -0.67
N THR A 468 0.05 -5.56 -1.72
CA THR A 468 -1.03 -6.21 -2.50
C THR A 468 -1.98 -5.23 -3.16
N VAL A 469 -1.54 -4.67 -4.29
CA VAL A 469 -2.32 -3.83 -5.22
C VAL A 469 -2.70 -2.45 -4.67
N VAL A 470 -3.58 -2.38 -3.67
CA VAL A 470 -4.12 -1.14 -3.11
C VAL A 470 -4.11 -1.21 -1.59
N SER A 471 -3.75 -0.11 -0.95
CA SER A 471 -3.70 0.01 0.51
C SER A 471 -4.52 1.20 1.01
N VAL A 472 -4.65 2.25 0.19
CA VAL A 472 -5.34 3.48 0.52
C VAL A 472 -6.23 3.89 -0.65
N THR A 473 -7.46 4.33 -0.36
CA THR A 473 -8.33 4.90 -1.39
C THR A 473 -9.29 5.95 -0.86
N THR A 474 -9.77 6.80 -1.76
CA THR A 474 -10.97 7.60 -1.53
C THR A 474 -11.80 7.70 -2.81
N GLU A 475 -13.10 7.89 -2.66
CA GLU A 475 -13.92 8.47 -3.71
C GLU A 475 -13.63 9.98 -3.79
N LEU A 476 -13.37 10.48 -4.99
CA LEU A 476 -13.10 11.87 -5.24
C LEU A 476 -14.41 12.62 -5.44
N LYS A 477 -14.52 13.80 -4.82
CA LYS A 477 -15.72 14.65 -4.89
C LYS A 477 -15.37 15.99 -5.52
N GLU A 478 -16.38 16.64 -6.11
CA GLU A 478 -16.23 17.98 -6.69
C GLU A 478 -15.82 19.00 -5.62
N GLY A 479 -14.98 19.97 -5.98
CA GLY A 479 -14.52 21.03 -5.06
C GLY A 479 -13.49 20.61 -4.00
N LEU A 480 -13.19 19.31 -3.83
CA LEU A 480 -12.16 18.83 -2.90
C LEU A 480 -10.80 18.61 -3.59
N PRO A 481 -9.67 18.79 -2.87
CA PRO A 481 -8.35 18.47 -3.41
C PRO A 481 -8.18 16.96 -3.65
N VAL A 482 -7.28 16.58 -4.55
CA VAL A 482 -6.88 15.18 -4.74
C VAL A 482 -6.08 14.69 -3.53
N THR A 483 -6.56 13.62 -2.90
CA THR A 483 -5.83 12.87 -1.86
C THR A 483 -5.78 11.40 -2.25
N ILE A 484 -4.92 10.61 -1.59
CA ILE A 484 -4.92 9.15 -1.77
C ILE A 484 -5.95 8.46 -0.88
N GLY A 485 -6.40 9.11 0.20
CA GLY A 485 -7.60 8.74 0.94
C GLY A 485 -7.36 8.01 2.25
N LYS A 486 -8.20 7.02 2.56
CA LYS A 486 -8.17 6.25 3.82
C LYS A 486 -7.69 4.82 3.58
N PRO A 487 -7.12 4.14 4.60
CA PRO A 487 -6.75 2.74 4.48
C PRO A 487 -7.95 1.85 4.11
N ILE A 488 -7.68 0.80 3.33
CA ILE A 488 -8.67 -0.22 3.00
C ILE A 488 -8.84 -1.25 4.14
N GLY A 489 -9.73 -2.22 3.94
CA GLY A 489 -9.99 -3.28 4.93
C GLY A 489 -8.73 -4.04 5.38
N ASN A 490 -8.60 -4.20 6.69
CA ASN A 490 -7.47 -4.85 7.37
C ASN A 490 -6.10 -4.27 7.00
N THR A 491 -6.05 -2.98 6.70
CA THR A 491 -4.82 -2.22 6.40
C THR A 491 -4.66 -1.08 7.39
N SER A 492 -3.45 -0.85 7.86
CA SER A 492 -3.10 0.31 8.67
C SER A 492 -2.02 1.14 7.98
N ILE A 493 -2.11 2.47 8.11
CA ILE A 493 -1.14 3.42 7.59
C ILE A 493 -0.53 4.20 8.76
N TYR A 494 0.79 4.32 8.73
CA TYR A 494 1.55 5.14 9.67
C TYR A 494 2.41 6.12 8.89
N ILE A 495 2.34 7.40 9.26
CA ILE A 495 3.24 8.42 8.72
C ILE A 495 4.34 8.63 9.75
N VAL A 496 5.58 8.30 9.42
CA VAL A 496 6.68 8.28 10.39
C VAL A 496 7.87 9.15 9.97
N ASN A 497 8.62 9.63 10.97
CA ASN A 497 9.88 10.32 10.77
C ASN A 497 11.06 9.32 10.58
N SER A 498 12.27 9.85 10.43
CA SER A 498 13.50 9.04 10.27
C SER A 498 13.86 8.15 11.46
N HIS A 499 13.22 8.34 12.61
CA HIS A 499 13.40 7.57 13.84
C HIS A 499 12.23 6.60 14.11
N MET A 500 11.34 6.36 13.13
CA MET A 500 10.15 5.50 13.27
C MET A 500 9.15 5.99 14.33
N GLN A 501 9.05 7.31 14.52
CA GLN A 501 8.02 7.93 15.36
C GLN A 501 6.93 8.53 14.49
N LEU A 502 5.68 8.51 14.97
CA LEU A 502 4.55 9.09 14.25
C LEU A 502 4.74 10.60 14.02
N CYS A 503 4.49 11.05 12.80
CA CYS A 503 4.41 12.46 12.47
C CYS A 503 3.02 12.99 12.86
N PRO A 504 2.93 14.23 13.40
CA PRO A 504 1.65 14.88 13.62
C PRO A 504 0.86 15.07 12.33
N ILE A 505 -0.43 15.34 12.49
CA ILE A 505 -1.29 15.74 11.38
C ILE A 505 -0.71 16.98 10.70
N GLY A 506 -0.67 16.98 9.37
CA GLY A 506 -0.11 18.04 8.54
C GLY A 506 1.42 17.97 8.35
N VAL A 507 2.14 17.13 9.11
CA VAL A 507 3.59 16.97 9.00
C VAL A 507 3.93 15.83 8.04
N ILE A 508 4.80 16.12 7.07
CA ILE A 508 5.23 15.16 6.07
C ILE A 508 6.19 14.15 6.71
N GLY A 509 5.92 12.86 6.49
CA GLY A 509 6.78 11.73 6.87
C GLY A 509 6.72 10.60 5.85
N GLU A 510 7.46 9.53 6.10
CA GLU A 510 7.41 8.31 5.29
C GLU A 510 6.08 7.57 5.53
N ILE A 511 5.39 7.22 4.44
CA ILE A 511 4.21 6.36 4.47
C ILE A 511 4.67 4.93 4.73
N CYS A 512 4.14 4.34 5.78
CA CYS A 512 4.38 2.95 6.14
C CYS A 512 3.04 2.20 6.21
N ILE A 513 3.05 0.93 5.79
CA ILE A 513 1.84 0.12 5.64
C ILE A 513 1.95 -1.13 6.50
N ALA A 514 0.87 -1.48 7.20
CA ALA A 514 0.74 -2.73 7.95
C ALA A 514 -0.59 -3.43 7.64
N GLY A 515 -0.73 -4.68 8.10
CA GLY A 515 -1.96 -5.45 7.99
C GLY A 515 -1.92 -6.59 6.96
N GLU A 516 -3.11 -7.08 6.59
CA GLU A 516 -3.26 -8.31 5.80
C GLU A 516 -2.88 -8.15 4.33
N GLY A 517 -2.64 -6.93 3.86
CA GLY A 517 -2.12 -6.66 2.52
C GLY A 517 -0.62 -6.96 2.36
N LEU A 518 0.14 -7.12 3.45
CA LEU A 518 1.60 -7.24 3.35
C LEU A 518 2.07 -8.51 2.65
N ALA A 519 2.95 -8.31 1.67
CA ALA A 519 3.71 -9.34 0.99
C ALA A 519 4.57 -10.14 1.97
N MET A 520 4.96 -11.36 1.56
CA MET A 520 5.92 -12.16 2.31
C MET A 520 7.34 -11.57 2.27
N GLY A 521 7.64 -10.78 1.23
CA GLY A 521 8.95 -10.17 1.01
C GLY A 521 9.40 -10.27 -0.44
N TYR A 522 10.71 -10.24 -0.63
CA TYR A 522 11.34 -10.32 -1.95
C TYR A 522 11.99 -11.68 -2.18
N LEU A 523 11.73 -12.27 -3.34
CA LEU A 523 12.27 -13.56 -3.75
C LEU A 523 13.80 -13.51 -3.74
N GLN A 524 14.43 -14.40 -2.96
CA GLN A 524 15.90 -14.52 -2.86
C GLN A 524 16.62 -13.21 -2.52
N ARG A 525 15.98 -12.31 -1.75
CA ARG A 525 16.56 -11.04 -1.28
C ARG A 525 16.20 -10.81 0.20
N GLU A 526 16.66 -11.70 1.07
CA GLU A 526 16.35 -11.67 2.51
C GLU A 526 16.78 -10.37 3.19
N GLU A 527 17.98 -9.88 2.89
CA GLU A 527 18.48 -8.63 3.50
C GLU A 527 17.67 -7.42 3.09
N LEU A 528 17.28 -7.32 1.81
CA LEU A 528 16.37 -6.26 1.35
C LEU A 528 14.98 -6.40 2.00
N THR A 529 14.53 -7.63 2.20
CA THR A 529 13.25 -7.92 2.88
C THR A 529 13.30 -7.41 4.32
N LYS A 530 14.33 -7.76 5.11
CA LYS A 530 14.50 -7.26 6.49
C LYS A 530 14.63 -5.74 6.58
N GLN A 531 15.20 -5.10 5.56
CA GLN A 531 15.33 -3.63 5.52
C GLN A 531 13.99 -2.93 5.26
N ARG A 532 13.09 -3.55 4.50
CA ARG A 532 11.83 -2.93 4.06
C ARG A 532 10.62 -3.38 4.87
N PHE A 533 10.60 -4.62 5.32
CA PHE A 533 9.58 -5.22 6.18
C PHE A 533 10.17 -5.32 7.59
N VAL A 534 9.84 -4.34 8.43
CA VAL A 534 10.39 -4.18 9.77
C VAL A 534 9.30 -4.48 10.82
N PRO A 535 9.66 -4.81 12.06
CA PRO A 535 8.67 -4.92 13.14
C PRO A 535 7.86 -3.62 13.29
N ASN A 536 6.54 -3.74 13.47
CA ASN A 536 5.67 -2.60 13.70
C ASN A 536 5.86 -2.10 15.15
N PRO A 537 6.34 -0.87 15.38
CA PRO A 537 6.50 -0.35 16.74
C PRO A 537 5.15 0.02 17.40
N PHE A 538 4.07 0.16 16.62
CA PHE A 538 2.77 0.62 17.10
C PHE A 538 1.79 -0.52 17.40
N GLU A 539 2.14 -1.75 17.02
CA GLU A 539 1.33 -2.94 17.22
C GLU A 539 2.23 -4.16 17.42
N GLN A 540 2.16 -4.76 18.61
CA GLN A 540 3.05 -5.85 19.00
C GLN A 540 2.84 -7.08 18.11
N GLY A 541 3.95 -7.61 17.57
CA GLY A 541 3.95 -8.83 16.74
C GLY A 541 3.51 -8.60 15.28
N ALA A 542 3.07 -7.39 14.93
CA ALA A 542 2.80 -7.02 13.55
C ALA A 542 4.07 -6.59 12.82
N MET A 543 3.99 -6.62 11.49
CA MET A 543 5.05 -6.14 10.60
C MET A 543 4.58 -4.88 9.89
N LEU A 544 5.54 -4.06 9.48
CA LEU A 544 5.36 -2.79 8.81
C LEU A 544 6.25 -2.73 7.57
N TYR A 545 5.67 -2.37 6.43
CA TYR A 545 6.39 -2.14 5.18
C TYR A 545 6.69 -0.65 4.98
N ARG A 546 7.97 -0.35 4.79
CA ARG A 546 8.50 1.00 4.52
C ARG A 546 8.50 1.29 3.02
N THR A 547 7.55 2.11 2.57
CA THR A 547 7.28 2.32 1.13
C THR A 547 8.36 3.16 0.43
N GLY A 548 9.06 4.03 1.16
CA GLY A 548 9.87 5.12 0.59
C GLY A 548 9.06 6.28 -0.01
N ASP A 549 7.73 6.19 0.01
CA ASP A 549 6.84 7.28 -0.35
C ASP A 549 6.63 8.18 0.88
N PHE A 550 6.43 9.47 0.64
CA PHE A 550 6.19 10.47 1.66
C PHE A 550 4.77 11.01 1.54
N GLY A 551 4.18 11.34 2.68
CA GLY A 551 2.84 11.87 2.78
C GLY A 551 2.58 12.44 4.16
N LYS A 552 1.36 12.91 4.37
CA LYS A 552 0.91 13.44 5.66
C LYS A 552 -0.54 13.06 5.91
N TRP A 553 -0.90 12.95 7.18
CA TRP A 553 -2.31 12.91 7.58
C TRP A 553 -2.93 14.29 7.46
N LEU A 554 -4.18 14.33 7.01
CA LEU A 554 -5.08 15.47 7.11
C LEU A 554 -6.00 15.30 8.33
N PRO A 555 -6.59 16.40 8.86
CA PRO A 555 -7.44 16.35 10.05
C PRO A 555 -8.61 15.36 9.96
N GLU A 556 -9.12 15.08 8.76
CA GLU A 556 -10.26 14.19 8.51
C GLU A 556 -9.88 12.70 8.46
N GLY A 557 -8.60 12.39 8.73
CA GLY A 557 -8.04 11.04 8.60
C GLY A 557 -7.88 10.63 7.14
N LEU A 558 -7.57 11.58 6.26
CA LEU A 558 -7.17 11.32 4.86
C LEU A 558 -5.66 11.42 4.74
N VAL A 559 -5.05 10.60 3.89
CA VAL A 559 -3.63 10.69 3.56
C VAL A 559 -3.47 11.50 2.28
N GLU A 560 -2.61 12.52 2.34
CA GLU A 560 -2.12 13.26 1.18
C GLU A 560 -0.73 12.73 0.79
N TYR A 561 -0.54 12.44 -0.50
CA TYR A 561 0.73 11.98 -1.05
C TYR A 561 1.63 13.17 -1.39
N ALA A 562 2.89 13.13 -0.93
CA ALA A 562 3.86 14.21 -1.05
C ALA A 562 5.10 13.84 -1.92
N GLY A 563 5.11 12.67 -2.56
CA GLY A 563 6.20 12.23 -3.43
C GLY A 563 7.02 11.07 -2.88
N ARG A 564 8.23 10.88 -3.40
CA ARG A 564 9.19 9.85 -2.97
C ARG A 564 10.47 10.47 -2.44
N VAL A 565 11.10 9.79 -1.49
CA VAL A 565 12.45 10.18 -1.01
C VAL A 565 13.55 9.78 -1.98
N ASP A 566 13.34 8.68 -2.70
CA ASP A 566 14.24 8.22 -3.75
C ASP A 566 13.84 8.83 -5.10
N ASP A 567 14.79 8.87 -6.04
CA ASP A 567 14.58 9.40 -7.39
C ASP A 567 13.62 8.51 -8.24
N GLN A 568 12.86 7.58 -7.65
CA GLN A 568 11.93 6.72 -8.38
C GLN A 568 10.79 7.52 -9.00
N LEU A 569 10.39 7.11 -10.19
CA LEU A 569 9.36 7.75 -11.00
C LEU A 569 8.26 6.75 -11.34
N LYS A 570 7.03 7.22 -11.46
CA LYS A 570 5.94 6.46 -12.08
C LYS A 570 5.70 7.02 -13.48
N ILE A 571 5.95 6.20 -14.51
CA ILE A 571 5.86 6.61 -15.91
C ILE A 571 4.92 5.65 -16.64
N ASN A 572 3.81 6.15 -17.15
CA ASN A 572 2.72 5.34 -17.72
C ASN A 572 2.23 4.24 -16.76
N GLY A 573 2.21 4.53 -15.45
CA GLY A 573 1.87 3.60 -14.37
C GLY A 573 2.96 2.62 -13.97
N ILE A 574 4.13 2.67 -14.63
CA ILE A 574 5.24 1.76 -14.36
C ILE A 574 6.16 2.42 -13.34
N LEU A 575 6.45 1.73 -12.25
CA LEU A 575 7.50 2.14 -11.33
C LEU A 575 8.86 1.96 -12.01
N VAL A 576 9.60 3.06 -12.17
CA VAL A 576 10.89 3.10 -12.85
C VAL A 576 11.90 3.78 -11.95
N HIS A 577 13.02 3.10 -11.70
CA HIS A 577 14.16 3.73 -11.07
C HIS A 577 15.10 4.32 -12.15
N PRO A 578 15.36 5.64 -12.18
CA PRO A 578 16.23 6.27 -13.17
C PRO A 578 17.64 5.65 -13.23
N GLU A 579 18.14 5.18 -12.09
CA GLU A 579 19.38 4.41 -11.99
C GLU A 579 19.42 3.17 -12.89
N THR A 580 18.30 2.46 -13.06
CA THR A 580 18.21 1.29 -13.96
C THR A 580 18.55 1.70 -15.39
N ILE A 581 17.99 2.82 -15.82
CA ILE A 581 18.22 3.39 -17.15
C ILE A 581 19.64 3.94 -17.24
N ARG A 582 20.12 4.65 -16.20
CA ARG A 582 21.47 5.20 -16.13
C ARG A 582 22.53 4.10 -16.32
N LYS A 583 22.42 3.01 -15.56
CA LYS A 583 23.33 1.85 -15.65
C LYS A 583 23.26 1.18 -17.03
N ALA A 584 22.07 1.06 -17.61
CA ALA A 584 21.91 0.51 -18.96
C ALA A 584 22.54 1.42 -20.02
N VAL A 585 22.44 2.74 -19.89
CA VAL A 585 23.09 3.72 -20.78
C VAL A 585 24.61 3.66 -20.63
N GLU A 586 25.11 3.65 -19.39
CA GLU A 586 26.56 3.60 -19.09
C GLU A 586 27.21 2.26 -19.46
N ALA A 587 26.43 1.20 -19.70
CA ALA A 587 26.93 -0.04 -20.27
C ALA A 587 27.35 0.10 -21.76
N HIS A 588 27.02 1.21 -22.42
CA HIS A 588 27.46 1.49 -23.79
C HIS A 588 28.90 1.99 -23.79
N GLN A 589 29.78 1.34 -24.57
CA GLN A 589 31.24 1.59 -24.57
C GLN A 589 31.66 3.05 -24.83
N ALA A 590 30.84 3.79 -25.57
CA ALA A 590 31.12 5.18 -25.91
C ALA A 590 30.67 6.18 -24.83
N ILE A 591 29.96 5.73 -23.78
CA ILE A 591 29.39 6.58 -22.73
C ILE A 591 30.22 6.46 -21.45
N GLN A 592 30.68 7.60 -20.93
CA GLN A 592 31.41 7.66 -19.66
C GLN A 592 30.47 7.69 -18.45
N ALA A 593 29.43 8.51 -18.57
CA ALA A 593 28.51 8.82 -17.49
C ALA A 593 27.18 9.30 -18.06
N ALA A 594 26.10 9.01 -17.35
CA ALA A 594 24.76 9.44 -17.72
C ALA A 594 23.98 9.98 -16.52
N ILE A 595 22.99 10.82 -16.81
CA ILE A 595 22.01 11.33 -15.85
C ILE A 595 20.65 11.18 -16.50
N VAL A 596 19.74 10.54 -15.78
CA VAL A 596 18.38 10.31 -16.26
C VAL A 596 17.44 11.20 -15.46
N LEU A 597 16.72 12.08 -16.15
CA LEU A 597 15.74 12.98 -15.56
C LEU A 597 14.37 12.74 -16.20
N PHE A 598 13.34 13.14 -15.48
CA PHE A 598 11.98 13.17 -15.98
C PHE A 598 11.50 14.60 -16.08
N SER A 599 11.00 14.96 -17.25
CA SER A 599 10.30 16.20 -17.46
C SER A 599 8.80 15.91 -17.46
N PRO A 600 8.03 16.47 -16.51
CA PRO A 600 6.58 16.47 -16.61
C PRO A 600 6.16 17.33 -17.82
N GLU A 601 5.37 16.75 -18.71
CA GLU A 601 4.74 17.39 -19.89
C GLU A 601 3.26 16.98 -19.89
N ASP A 602 2.39 17.74 -20.57
CA ASP A 602 0.93 17.55 -20.60
C ASP A 602 0.47 16.15 -21.08
N GLU A 603 1.32 15.40 -21.81
CA GLU A 603 1.06 14.05 -22.31
C GLU A 603 1.79 12.92 -21.53
N GLY A 604 1.80 12.99 -20.19
CA GLY A 604 2.30 11.89 -19.33
C GLY A 604 3.82 11.90 -19.11
N GLY A 605 4.46 13.05 -19.37
CA GLY A 605 5.89 13.29 -19.17
C GLY A 605 6.85 12.45 -20.03
N LYS A 606 8.13 12.80 -19.98
CA LYS A 606 9.19 12.13 -20.76
C LYS A 606 10.48 11.94 -19.97
N LEU A 607 11.13 10.81 -20.23
CA LEU A 607 12.48 10.52 -19.78
C LEU A 607 13.52 11.15 -20.72
N ILE A 608 14.48 11.85 -20.13
CA ILE A 608 15.60 12.51 -20.81
C ILE A 608 16.89 11.95 -20.24
N VAL A 609 17.79 11.52 -21.12
CA VAL A 609 19.14 11.10 -20.77
C VAL A 609 20.11 12.22 -21.16
N TYR A 610 20.83 12.74 -20.18
CA TYR A 610 22.00 13.58 -20.41
C TYR A 610 23.24 12.70 -20.27
N TYR A 611 24.15 12.70 -21.25
CA TYR A 611 25.31 11.80 -21.24
C TYR A 611 26.60 12.49 -21.64
N ARG A 612 27.73 11.92 -21.20
CA ARG A 612 29.10 12.30 -21.59
C ARG A 612 29.77 11.16 -22.32
N LEU A 613 30.58 11.48 -23.33
CA LEU A 613 31.36 10.50 -24.06
C LEU A 613 32.59 10.02 -23.26
N ALA A 614 32.96 8.75 -23.42
CA ALA A 614 34.14 8.14 -22.81
C ALA A 614 35.45 8.80 -23.26
N GLN A 615 35.50 9.30 -24.50
CA GLN A 615 36.62 10.08 -25.02
C GLN A 615 36.14 11.46 -25.51
N PRO A 616 36.70 12.56 -24.97
CA PRO A 616 36.41 13.90 -25.46
C PRO A 616 36.77 14.03 -26.95
N GLY A 617 35.81 14.48 -27.78
CA GLY A 617 36.00 14.65 -29.23
C GLY A 617 35.82 13.39 -30.08
N ALA A 618 35.41 12.26 -29.49
CA ALA A 618 34.94 11.12 -30.26
C ALA A 618 33.67 11.47 -31.05
N ALA A 619 33.38 10.71 -32.12
CA ALA A 619 32.14 10.88 -32.87
C ALA A 619 30.94 10.66 -31.95
N THR A 620 29.99 11.61 -31.96
CA THR A 620 28.73 11.52 -31.22
C THR A 620 28.00 10.24 -31.58
N VAL A 621 27.61 9.47 -30.55
CA VAL A 621 26.74 8.30 -30.73
C VAL A 621 25.38 8.79 -31.18
N SER A 622 24.85 8.21 -32.26
CA SER A 622 23.54 8.63 -32.75
C SER A 622 22.44 8.26 -31.74
N VAL A 623 21.40 9.08 -31.65
CA VAL A 623 20.22 8.79 -30.80
C VAL A 623 19.58 7.46 -31.17
N THR A 624 19.55 7.13 -32.46
CA THR A 624 19.02 5.85 -32.97
C THR A 624 19.83 4.66 -32.46
N GLU A 625 21.16 4.77 -32.44
CA GLU A 625 22.06 3.73 -31.93
C GLU A 625 21.89 3.52 -30.42
N LEU A 626 21.87 4.60 -29.62
CA LEU A 626 21.64 4.51 -28.18
C LEU A 626 20.28 3.88 -27.87
N ARG A 627 19.23 4.26 -28.60
CA ARG A 627 17.89 3.66 -28.43
C ARG A 627 17.88 2.18 -28.78
N ALA A 628 18.50 1.79 -29.90
CA ALA A 628 18.61 0.39 -30.28
C ALA A 628 19.39 -0.43 -29.23
N PHE A 629 20.46 0.13 -28.68
CA PHE A 629 21.25 -0.50 -27.62
C PHE A 629 20.45 -0.71 -26.33
N LEU A 630 19.65 0.29 -25.92
CA LEU A 630 18.81 0.19 -24.73
C LEU A 630 17.63 -0.76 -24.91
N LEU A 631 17.02 -0.80 -26.10
CA LEU A 631 15.93 -1.73 -26.43
C LEU A 631 16.32 -3.20 -26.31
N GLN A 632 17.62 -3.53 -26.35
CA GLN A 632 18.10 -4.88 -26.10
C GLN A 632 18.15 -5.25 -24.61
N ARG A 633 18.04 -4.27 -23.71
CA ARG A 633 18.33 -4.41 -22.27
C ARG A 633 17.15 -4.03 -21.38
N LEU A 634 16.34 -3.08 -21.83
CA LEU A 634 15.25 -2.49 -21.07
C LEU A 634 13.92 -2.69 -21.81
N PRO A 635 12.80 -2.87 -21.07
CA PRO A 635 11.47 -2.86 -21.65
C PRO A 635 11.22 -1.60 -22.52
N PRO A 636 10.55 -1.73 -23.69
CA PRO A 636 10.26 -0.60 -24.57
C PRO A 636 9.52 0.57 -23.87
N SER A 637 8.71 0.26 -22.86
CA SER A 637 7.90 1.22 -22.10
C SER A 637 8.70 2.19 -21.24
N ILE A 638 9.97 1.89 -20.95
CA ILE A 638 10.85 2.70 -20.10
C ILE A 638 12.03 3.30 -20.88
N ILE A 639 12.03 3.17 -22.21
CA ILE A 639 13.09 3.71 -23.07
C ILE A 639 12.97 5.24 -23.13
N PRO A 640 14.05 5.99 -22.83
CA PRO A 640 14.03 7.44 -22.90
C PRO A 640 13.67 7.97 -24.29
N LYS A 641 12.87 9.04 -24.32
CA LYS A 641 12.44 9.66 -25.58
C LYS A 641 13.51 10.62 -26.11
N GLN A 642 14.33 11.19 -25.23
CA GLN A 642 15.32 12.22 -25.57
C GLN A 642 16.69 11.90 -24.99
N PHE A 643 17.72 12.20 -25.78
CA PHE A 643 19.13 12.02 -25.43
C PHE A 643 19.87 13.31 -25.74
N VAL A 644 20.63 13.81 -24.77
CA VAL A 644 21.33 15.09 -24.85
C VAL A 644 22.79 14.84 -24.48
N GLU A 645 23.68 14.99 -25.46
CA GLU A 645 25.12 14.98 -25.19
C GLU A 645 25.52 16.27 -24.47
N LEU A 646 26.31 16.13 -23.41
CA LEU A 646 26.95 17.23 -22.72
C LEU A 646 28.46 16.99 -22.66
N GLN A 647 29.25 18.06 -22.82
CA GLN A 647 30.69 18.00 -22.56
C GLN A 647 30.96 17.84 -21.05
N GLU A 648 30.20 18.55 -20.23
CA GLU A 648 30.25 18.49 -18.77
C GLU A 648 28.86 18.61 -18.16
N PHE A 649 28.67 18.00 -16.98
CA PHE A 649 27.44 18.16 -16.23
C PHE A 649 27.46 19.48 -15.46
N PRO A 650 26.39 20.30 -15.52
CA PRO A 650 26.32 21.51 -14.72
C PRO A 650 26.28 21.13 -13.24
N LEU A 651 27.09 21.81 -12.43
CA LEU A 651 27.14 21.60 -10.98
C LEU A 651 26.48 22.79 -10.26
N ASN A 652 25.86 22.52 -9.11
CA ASN A 652 25.37 23.53 -8.19
C ASN A 652 26.50 24.06 -7.30
N SER A 653 26.21 25.04 -6.44
CA SER A 653 27.17 25.64 -5.50
C SER A 653 27.84 24.64 -4.54
N ASN A 654 27.25 23.46 -4.37
CA ASN A 654 27.77 22.37 -3.54
C ASN A 654 28.54 21.30 -4.33
N GLY A 655 28.85 21.55 -5.62
CA GLY A 655 29.59 20.63 -6.48
C GLY A 655 28.82 19.37 -6.90
N LYS A 656 27.51 19.29 -6.64
CA LYS A 656 26.62 18.22 -7.12
C LYS A 656 25.99 18.61 -8.45
N VAL A 657 25.59 17.64 -9.26
CA VAL A 657 24.88 17.91 -10.53
C VAL A 657 23.62 18.74 -10.27
N ASP A 658 23.50 19.86 -10.97
CA ASP A 658 22.33 20.72 -10.97
C ASP A 658 21.24 20.19 -11.92
N LYS A 659 20.40 19.29 -11.38
CA LYS A 659 19.26 18.71 -12.10
C LYS A 659 18.24 19.78 -12.55
N LYS A 660 18.06 20.88 -11.79
CA LYS A 660 17.13 21.96 -12.14
C LYS A 660 17.61 22.70 -13.38
N ARG A 661 18.91 23.02 -13.45
CA ARG A 661 19.51 23.66 -14.63
C ARG A 661 19.47 22.77 -15.87
N LEU A 662 19.56 21.45 -15.71
CA LEU A 662 19.38 20.51 -16.81
C LEU A 662 17.94 20.52 -17.36
N LEU A 663 16.93 20.54 -16.48
CA LEU A 663 15.52 20.60 -16.87
C LEU A 663 15.15 21.94 -17.49
N ALA A 664 15.60 23.07 -16.93
CA ALA A 664 15.30 24.41 -17.47
C ALA A 664 15.87 24.65 -18.88
N LYS A 665 16.98 23.97 -19.25
CA LYS A 665 17.51 24.02 -20.62
C LYS A 665 16.56 23.43 -21.68
N GLN A 666 15.52 22.69 -21.27
CA GLN A 666 14.50 22.18 -22.19
C GLN A 666 13.51 23.26 -22.63
N GLU A 667 13.24 24.27 -21.80
CA GLU A 667 12.26 25.33 -22.11
C GLU A 667 12.78 26.35 -23.13
N CYS A 668 14.06 26.26 -23.52
CA CYS A 668 14.71 27.19 -24.45
C CYS A 668 15.16 26.55 -25.78
N VAL A 669 14.76 25.30 -26.08
CA VAL A 669 15.11 24.60 -27.34
C VAL A 669 13.88 24.43 -28.22
#